data_AF-A0A221K3W4-F1
#
_entry.id   AF-A0A221K3W4-F1
#
_cell.length_a   1.000
_cell.length_b   1.000
_cell.length_c   1.000
_cell.angle_alpha   90.00
_cell.angle_beta   90.00
_cell.angle_gamma   90.00
#
_symmetry.space_group_name_H-M   'P 1'
#
loop_
_entity.id
_entity.type
_entity.pdbx_description
1 polymer ?
#
loop_
_entity_poly.entity_id
_entity_poly.type
_entity_poly.pdbx_seq_one_letter_code
_entity_poly.pdbx_strand_id
1 'polypeptide(L)'
;MSPATILPLTAIRWDNIMTVKEIFQTMDYGPAPESAAEALTWLVDQGGRFGHFIDGSFTRHTGGFDSRNPATGEVLASLTQASQQDVDSAVSAARKAQPKWEKLGGPGRARYLYALARLLQKHSRLFAVLETLDNGKPIRESRDIDIPLAQRHFYYHAGMAQLMQDALPDRVALGVCGQIIPWNFPLLMLAWKIAPALAMGNTVVLKPAEYTSLTALLFADICRQAGLPAGVVNIVTGDGAVGEMIVNAPVDKIAFTGSTAVGRRIREATAGTDKELTLELGGKSPYIVFDDADLDSAIEGLVDAIWFNQGQVCCAGSRLLVHEPVAERFYAKLRARMDKLRIGNPLDKSIDVGAIVDPAQLETITDMVAANSDGDMHQTAGDMPAQGCFYPPTLITGLDTAHPLMQEEIFGPVLVATTFRTPAEAVELANNTRYGLAATLWTENINLALDVASKLAAGVVWTNATNLFDAAAGFGGVRESGFGREGGWEGLSAYTKPRTTGKTLPQIAPFEGDKGPSDGIDRTAKLYIGGKQTRPDGGYSAPVYARNGTLLGHASQSNRKDVRNAVEAAQAAKGWARSTGHLRAQILYYIGENLYARADEFEARLNTLQGGRTSAQEVKDSIDALFTAAAWADKYDGQAHGVPIRGVALAMKEPTGVIAALCPDAHPLLGLVSLMAPAIAMGNRIILGASQPFPLAATDFYQILDTSDVPAGVVNILTGPHDALADTMARHMDIDAVWSFSDPALSETIRKGSASNLKRTWIDTSLPTIRDTLTAATEVKNIWIPYGE
;
A
#
# COMPACT_ATOMS: atom_id res chain seq x y z
N MET A 1 -13.68 59.51 -36.64
CA MET A 1 -14.40 60.02 -35.45
C MET A 1 -15.67 59.21 -35.28
N SER A 2 -15.66 58.31 -34.29
CA SER A 2 -16.83 57.65 -33.71
C SER A 2 -16.41 57.29 -32.28
N PRO A 3 -17.13 57.72 -31.23
CA PRO A 3 -16.65 57.60 -29.86
C PRO A 3 -16.90 56.19 -29.31
N ALA A 4 -15.93 55.73 -28.53
CA ALA A 4 -15.96 54.46 -27.82
C ALA A 4 -17.09 54.42 -26.78
N THR A 5 -17.87 53.34 -26.81
CA THR A 5 -18.83 53.00 -25.77
C THR A 5 -18.08 52.31 -24.63
N ILE A 6 -17.91 53.02 -23.51
CA ILE A 6 -17.43 52.47 -22.25
C ILE A 6 -18.60 51.71 -21.61
N LEU A 7 -18.45 50.40 -21.42
CA LEU A 7 -19.35 49.58 -20.60
C LEU A 7 -19.12 49.92 -19.11
N PRO A 8 -20.18 50.13 -18.32
CA PRO A 8 -20.04 50.45 -16.90
C PRO A 8 -19.62 49.20 -16.11
N LEU A 9 -18.62 49.36 -15.24
CA LEU A 9 -18.36 48.49 -14.10
C LEU A 9 -19.66 48.37 -13.28
N THR A 10 -20.34 47.24 -13.40
CA THR A 10 -21.53 46.93 -12.60
C THR A 10 -21.16 46.78 -11.14
N ALA A 11 -21.93 47.48 -10.31
CA ALA A 11 -21.82 47.57 -8.88
C ALA A 11 -21.83 46.21 -8.19
N ILE A 12 -20.81 45.98 -7.35
CA ILE A 12 -20.90 45.04 -6.23
C ILE A 12 -22.05 45.55 -5.35
N ARG A 13 -23.12 44.76 -5.17
CA ARG A 13 -24.13 45.06 -4.16
C ARG A 13 -23.54 44.75 -2.79
N TRP A 14 -23.37 45.79 -1.98
CA TRP A 14 -22.88 45.73 -0.59
C TRP A 14 -24.07 45.62 0.38
N ASP A 15 -24.90 44.60 0.24
CA ASP A 15 -26.18 44.52 0.98
C ASP A 15 -26.04 44.06 2.45
N ASN A 16 -24.83 43.99 3.03
CA ASN A 16 -24.61 43.59 4.42
C ASN A 16 -23.37 44.26 5.06
N ILE A 17 -23.33 45.59 5.11
CA ILE A 17 -22.30 46.29 5.91
C ILE A 17 -22.86 46.47 7.33
N MET A 18 -22.39 45.64 8.26
CA MET A 18 -22.58 45.86 9.70
C MET A 18 -22.10 47.26 10.09
N THR A 19 -22.86 47.96 10.92
CA THR A 19 -22.44 49.25 11.45
C THR A 19 -21.19 49.08 12.33
N VAL A 20 -20.34 50.11 12.44
CA VAL A 20 -19.17 50.08 13.34
C VAL A 20 -19.57 49.70 14.77
N LYS A 21 -20.75 50.14 15.23
CA LYS A 21 -21.31 49.77 16.52
C LYS A 21 -21.62 48.27 16.62
N GLU A 22 -22.24 47.68 15.60
CA GLU A 22 -22.51 46.24 15.55
C GLU A 22 -21.22 45.41 15.48
N ILE A 23 -20.21 45.86 14.72
CA ILE A 23 -18.90 45.21 14.66
C ILE A 23 -18.22 45.22 16.04
N PHE A 24 -18.26 46.35 16.76
CA PHE A 24 -17.73 46.43 18.13
C PHE A 24 -18.58 45.68 19.17
N GLN A 25 -19.85 45.44 18.91
CA GLN A 25 -20.75 44.70 19.81
C GLN A 25 -20.68 43.19 19.59
N THR A 26 -20.56 42.73 18.35
CA THR A 26 -20.43 41.32 17.98
C THR A 26 -18.99 40.84 18.10
N MET A 27 -18.02 41.73 17.87
CA MET A 27 -16.60 41.38 17.70
C MET A 27 -16.40 40.29 16.64
N ASP A 28 -17.29 40.22 15.65
CA ASP A 28 -17.21 39.21 14.60
C ASP A 28 -15.92 39.38 13.79
N TYR A 29 -15.18 38.27 13.60
CA TYR A 29 -13.99 38.27 12.78
C TYR A 29 -14.37 38.57 11.32
N GLY A 30 -13.81 39.64 10.76
CA GLY A 30 -13.94 39.92 9.33
C GLY A 30 -13.27 38.81 8.50
N PRO A 31 -13.83 38.46 7.33
CA PRO A 31 -13.25 37.42 6.48
C PRO A 31 -11.84 37.83 6.02
N ALA A 32 -10.91 36.87 5.99
CA ALA A 32 -9.53 37.09 5.59
C ALA A 32 -9.10 36.18 4.41
N PRO A 33 -9.81 36.25 3.26
CA PRO A 33 -9.52 35.37 2.13
C PRO A 33 -8.12 35.60 1.56
N GLU A 34 -7.44 34.51 1.19
CA GLU A 34 -6.28 34.58 0.32
C GLU A 34 -6.69 35.05 -1.09
N SER A 35 -5.82 35.83 -1.72
CA SER A 35 -6.06 36.29 -3.09
C SER A 35 -5.90 35.14 -4.09
N ALA A 36 -6.93 34.91 -4.90
CA ALA A 36 -6.91 33.98 -6.03
C ALA A 36 -6.25 34.56 -7.30
N ALA A 37 -5.85 35.83 -7.30
CA ALA A 37 -5.51 36.56 -8.52
C ALA A 37 -4.34 35.93 -9.30
N GLU A 38 -3.29 35.48 -8.62
CA GLU A 38 -2.12 34.86 -9.27
C GLU A 38 -2.47 33.50 -9.89
N ALA A 39 -3.27 32.68 -9.20
CA ALA A 39 -3.76 31.40 -9.71
C ALA A 39 -4.65 31.56 -10.93
N LEU A 40 -5.60 32.49 -10.87
CA LEU A 40 -6.48 32.82 -11.99
C LEU A 40 -5.69 33.42 -13.18
N THR A 41 -4.70 34.26 -12.90
CA THR A 41 -3.82 34.80 -13.96
C THR A 41 -3.03 33.68 -14.63
N TRP A 42 -2.47 32.74 -13.86
CA TRP A 42 -1.80 31.58 -14.44
C TRP A 42 -2.74 30.75 -15.33
N LEU A 43 -3.98 30.49 -14.90
CA LEU A 43 -4.96 29.79 -15.72
C LEU A 43 -5.24 30.54 -17.05
N VAL A 44 -5.41 31.86 -16.99
CA VAL A 44 -5.63 32.72 -18.17
C VAL A 44 -4.41 32.74 -19.09
N ASP A 45 -3.20 32.83 -18.54
CA ASP A 45 -1.94 32.85 -19.30
C ASP A 45 -1.69 31.52 -20.03
N GLN A 46 -2.19 30.41 -19.47
CA GLN A 46 -2.23 29.10 -20.14
C GLN A 46 -3.40 28.97 -21.14
N GLY A 47 -4.21 30.02 -21.32
CA GLY A 47 -5.35 30.07 -22.24
C GLY A 47 -6.65 29.48 -21.68
N GLY A 48 -6.71 29.14 -20.38
CA GLY A 48 -7.87 28.55 -19.71
C GLY A 48 -8.27 27.17 -20.24
N ARG A 49 -7.43 26.56 -21.10
CA ARG A 49 -7.70 25.32 -21.81
C ARG A 49 -6.43 24.50 -21.90
N PHE A 50 -6.42 23.32 -21.29
CA PHE A 50 -5.25 22.48 -21.21
C PHE A 50 -5.36 21.27 -22.15
N GLY A 51 -4.29 21.03 -22.90
CA GLY A 51 -3.95 19.69 -23.38
C GLY A 51 -3.15 18.93 -22.33
N HIS A 52 -2.50 17.85 -22.73
CA HIS A 52 -1.64 17.03 -21.87
C HIS A 52 -0.22 17.58 -21.83
N PHE A 53 0.58 17.22 -20.85
CA PHE A 53 2.02 17.47 -20.87
C PHE A 53 2.76 16.23 -21.33
N ILE A 54 3.24 16.23 -22.58
CA ILE A 54 3.90 15.07 -23.21
C ILE A 54 5.20 15.54 -23.85
N ASP A 55 6.27 14.78 -23.64
CA ASP A 55 7.60 15.05 -24.20
C ASP A 55 8.11 16.47 -23.91
N GLY A 56 7.82 16.99 -22.70
CA GLY A 56 8.29 18.30 -22.25
C GLY A 56 7.47 19.51 -22.72
N SER A 57 6.30 19.31 -23.34
CA SER A 57 5.44 20.39 -23.83
C SER A 57 3.95 20.12 -23.62
N PHE A 58 3.14 21.18 -23.52
CA PHE A 58 1.69 21.05 -23.51
C PHE A 58 1.17 20.79 -24.93
N THR A 59 0.35 19.75 -25.10
CA THR A 59 -0.34 19.46 -26.35
C THR A 59 -1.51 20.40 -26.56
N ARG A 60 -2.06 20.41 -27.78
CA ARG A 60 -3.26 21.19 -28.09
C ARG A 60 -4.47 20.61 -27.33
N HIS A 61 -5.29 21.49 -26.76
CA HIS A 61 -6.59 21.10 -26.21
C HIS A 61 -7.52 20.55 -27.30
N THR A 62 -8.04 19.32 -27.13
CA THR A 62 -8.90 18.62 -28.11
C THR A 62 -10.33 18.37 -27.62
N GLY A 63 -10.73 18.97 -26.50
CA GLY A 63 -12.04 18.80 -25.87
C GLY A 63 -12.01 17.75 -24.75
N GLY A 64 -12.96 17.85 -23.84
CA GLY A 64 -13.03 16.97 -22.66
C GLY A 64 -14.03 17.49 -21.64
N PHE A 65 -13.54 17.81 -20.45
CA PHE A 65 -14.36 18.14 -19.27
C PHE A 65 -13.86 19.43 -18.61
N ASP A 66 -14.70 20.02 -17.76
CA ASP A 66 -14.34 21.22 -17.00
C ASP A 66 -13.83 20.84 -15.62
N SER A 67 -12.73 21.45 -15.19
CA SER A 67 -12.40 21.56 -13.76
C SER A 67 -13.21 22.72 -13.18
N ARG A 68 -13.85 22.47 -12.02
CA ARG A 68 -14.78 23.39 -11.37
C ARG A 68 -14.35 23.61 -9.93
N ASN A 69 -14.53 24.83 -9.46
CA ASN A 69 -14.36 25.13 -8.04
C ASN A 69 -15.57 24.59 -7.27
N PRO A 70 -15.42 23.59 -6.37
CA PRO A 70 -16.55 23.00 -5.67
C PRO A 70 -17.22 23.95 -4.68
N ALA A 71 -16.52 24.99 -4.20
CA ALA A 71 -17.11 25.98 -3.29
C ALA A 71 -18.03 26.98 -4.01
N THR A 72 -17.89 27.16 -5.32
CA THR A 72 -18.67 28.17 -6.10
C THR A 72 -19.42 27.58 -7.29
N GLY A 73 -19.03 26.41 -7.80
CA GLY A 73 -19.52 25.81 -9.03
C GLY A 73 -18.97 26.43 -10.32
N GLU A 74 -18.12 27.45 -10.22
CA GLU A 74 -17.51 28.14 -11.35
C GLU A 74 -16.50 27.25 -12.07
N VAL A 75 -16.42 27.38 -13.41
CA VAL A 75 -15.41 26.68 -14.21
C VAL A 75 -14.06 27.39 -14.07
N LEU A 76 -13.04 26.63 -13.66
CA LEU A 76 -11.66 27.12 -13.53
C LEU A 76 -10.91 26.99 -14.86
N ALA A 77 -11.00 25.82 -15.52
CA ALA A 77 -10.40 25.58 -16.83
C ALA A 77 -11.08 24.39 -17.54
N SER A 78 -10.91 24.32 -18.85
CA SER A 78 -11.31 23.16 -19.65
C SER A 78 -10.12 22.24 -19.91
N LEU A 79 -10.28 20.95 -19.62
CA LEU A 79 -9.25 19.93 -19.68
C LEU A 79 -9.54 18.94 -20.80
N THR A 80 -8.48 18.40 -21.40
CA THR A 80 -8.61 17.39 -22.45
C THR A 80 -8.86 16.02 -21.82
N GLN A 81 -9.82 15.27 -22.36
CA GLN A 81 -9.98 13.84 -22.10
C GLN A 81 -8.99 13.08 -22.98
N ALA A 82 -7.97 12.46 -22.40
CA ALA A 82 -6.97 11.73 -23.16
C ALA A 82 -7.59 10.59 -23.98
N SER A 83 -7.17 10.48 -25.23
CA SER A 83 -7.42 9.31 -26.06
C SER A 83 -6.36 8.23 -25.80
N GLN A 84 -6.58 7.02 -26.32
CA GLN A 84 -5.55 5.98 -26.33
C GLN A 84 -4.26 6.46 -27.02
N GLN A 85 -4.38 7.26 -28.09
CA GLN A 85 -3.22 7.80 -28.81
C GLN A 85 -2.39 8.76 -27.95
N ASP A 86 -3.03 9.53 -27.06
CA ASP A 86 -2.34 10.42 -26.14
C ASP A 86 -1.56 9.61 -25.09
N VAL A 87 -2.17 8.56 -24.55
CA VAL A 87 -1.50 7.64 -23.61
C VAL A 87 -0.33 6.93 -24.27
N ASP A 88 -0.51 6.40 -25.49
CA ASP A 88 0.54 5.74 -26.27
C ASP A 88 1.72 6.70 -26.52
N SER A 89 1.42 7.96 -26.85
CA SER A 89 2.42 9.01 -27.08
C SER A 89 3.19 9.34 -25.79
N ALA A 90 2.49 9.46 -24.65
CA ALA A 90 3.11 9.70 -23.36
C ALA A 90 4.03 8.55 -22.94
N VAL A 91 3.59 7.31 -23.10
CA VAL A 91 4.39 6.11 -22.78
C VAL A 91 5.60 5.98 -23.71
N SER A 92 5.44 6.25 -25.00
CA SER A 92 6.55 6.27 -25.95
C SER A 92 7.59 7.34 -25.61
N ALA A 93 7.15 8.55 -25.22
CA ALA A 93 8.06 9.62 -24.79
C ALA A 93 8.83 9.24 -23.52
N ALA A 94 8.12 8.69 -22.52
CA ALA A 94 8.73 8.17 -21.29
C ALA A 94 9.80 7.10 -21.58
N ARG A 95 9.43 6.09 -22.38
CA ARG A 95 10.31 4.99 -22.78
C ARG A 95 11.58 5.50 -23.48
N LYS A 96 11.45 6.50 -24.36
CA LYS A 96 12.56 7.12 -25.08
C LYS A 96 13.50 7.91 -24.16
N ALA A 97 12.97 8.57 -23.13
CA ALA A 97 13.73 9.39 -22.19
C ALA A 97 14.49 8.55 -21.14
N GLN A 98 13.92 7.41 -20.73
CA GLN A 98 14.39 6.64 -19.58
C GLN A 98 15.87 6.24 -19.61
N PRO A 99 16.44 5.69 -20.71
CA PRO A 99 17.84 5.27 -20.68
C PRO A 99 18.82 6.43 -20.44
N LYS A 100 18.53 7.62 -20.98
CA LYS A 100 19.36 8.81 -20.77
C LYS A 100 19.18 9.38 -19.36
N TRP A 101 17.96 9.31 -18.82
CA TRP A 101 17.65 9.71 -17.45
C TRP A 101 18.38 8.85 -16.42
N GLU A 102 18.37 7.53 -16.60
CA GLU A 102 19.12 6.61 -15.73
C GLU A 102 20.64 6.84 -15.85
N LYS A 103 21.16 6.97 -17.08
CA LYS A 103 22.58 7.22 -17.37
C LYS A 103 23.10 8.56 -16.84
N LEU A 104 22.21 9.51 -16.56
CA LEU A 104 22.58 10.77 -15.89
C LEU A 104 23.21 10.54 -14.51
N GLY A 105 22.97 9.36 -13.91
CA GLY A 105 23.49 8.96 -12.62
C GLY A 105 22.74 9.61 -11.46
N GLY A 106 22.91 9.05 -10.27
CA GLY A 106 22.29 9.55 -9.04
C GLY A 106 22.48 11.06 -8.82
N PRO A 107 23.72 11.59 -8.87
CA PRO A 107 23.98 13.02 -8.67
C PRO A 107 23.33 13.93 -9.71
N GLY A 108 23.24 13.48 -10.95
CA GLY A 108 22.62 14.30 -11.99
C GLY A 108 21.10 14.36 -11.83
N ARG A 109 20.44 13.25 -11.43
CA ARG A 109 19.00 13.24 -11.11
C ARG A 109 18.68 14.03 -9.84
N ALA A 110 19.53 13.93 -8.82
CA ALA A 110 19.39 14.66 -7.55
C ALA A 110 19.26 16.18 -7.75
N ARG A 111 20.04 16.75 -8.68
CA ARG A 111 19.97 18.19 -9.00
C ARG A 111 18.61 18.62 -9.54
N TYR A 112 17.97 17.81 -10.39
CA TYR A 112 16.64 18.11 -10.91
C TYR A 112 15.56 17.96 -9.83
N LEU A 113 15.62 16.92 -9.00
CA LEU A 113 14.69 16.75 -7.87
C LEU A 113 14.80 17.92 -6.89
N TYR A 114 16.02 18.36 -6.57
CA TYR A 114 16.27 19.55 -5.76
C TYR A 114 15.70 20.83 -6.41
N ALA A 115 15.89 21.00 -7.73
CA ALA A 115 15.34 22.15 -8.46
C ALA A 115 13.81 22.17 -8.45
N LEU A 116 13.16 21.01 -8.60
CA LEU A 116 11.71 20.87 -8.48
C LEU A 116 11.23 21.23 -7.07
N ALA A 117 11.90 20.75 -6.02
CA ALA A 117 11.60 21.14 -4.65
C ALA A 117 11.71 22.66 -4.44
N ARG A 118 12.74 23.29 -5.00
CA ARG A 118 12.92 24.75 -4.95
C ARG A 118 11.84 25.52 -5.69
N LEU A 119 11.35 25.01 -6.81
CA LEU A 119 10.26 25.63 -7.58
C LEU A 119 8.91 25.46 -6.88
N LEU A 120 8.64 24.30 -6.29
CA LEU A 120 7.49 24.08 -5.41
C LEU A 120 7.50 25.07 -4.23
N GLN A 121 8.66 25.29 -3.62
CA GLN A 121 8.81 26.25 -2.53
C GLN A 121 8.61 27.70 -2.99
N LYS A 122 9.23 28.08 -4.11
CA LYS A 122 9.11 29.42 -4.70
C LYS A 122 7.66 29.74 -5.06
N HIS A 123 6.93 28.79 -5.62
CA HIS A 123 5.55 28.94 -6.06
C HIS A 123 4.54 28.39 -5.04
N SER A 124 4.95 28.21 -3.78
CA SER A 124 4.15 27.54 -2.74
C SER A 124 2.76 28.15 -2.54
N ARG A 125 2.66 29.48 -2.51
CA ARG A 125 1.37 30.19 -2.40
C ARG A 125 0.47 29.94 -3.61
N LEU A 126 1.03 29.99 -4.82
CA LEU A 126 0.30 29.70 -6.06
C LEU A 126 -0.24 28.27 -6.05
N PHE A 127 0.61 27.28 -5.74
CA PHE A 127 0.17 25.89 -5.62
C PHE A 127 -0.91 25.72 -4.56
N ALA A 128 -0.76 26.32 -3.38
CA ALA A 128 -1.74 26.18 -2.31
C ALA A 128 -3.12 26.76 -2.68
N VAL A 129 -3.13 27.96 -3.28
CA VAL A 129 -4.37 28.60 -3.74
C VAL A 129 -5.01 27.79 -4.85
N LEU A 130 -4.23 27.29 -5.82
CA LEU A 130 -4.75 26.48 -6.91
C LEU A 130 -5.30 25.13 -6.42
N GLU A 131 -4.64 24.51 -5.44
CA GLU A 131 -5.12 23.28 -4.79
C GLU A 131 -6.47 23.53 -4.10
N THR A 132 -6.59 24.61 -3.31
CA THR A 132 -7.86 25.00 -2.67
C THR A 132 -8.97 25.28 -3.67
N LEU A 133 -8.67 25.98 -4.78
CA LEU A 133 -9.66 26.29 -5.80
C LEU A 133 -10.17 25.02 -6.49
N ASP A 134 -9.28 24.09 -6.83
CA ASP A 134 -9.60 22.89 -7.61
C ASP A 134 -10.21 21.77 -6.75
N ASN A 135 -9.79 21.65 -5.47
CA ASN A 135 -10.22 20.56 -4.59
C ASN A 135 -11.29 20.96 -3.56
N GLY A 136 -11.34 22.23 -3.11
CA GLY A 136 -12.29 22.68 -2.08
C GLY A 136 -11.75 22.69 -0.65
N LYS A 137 -10.56 22.13 -0.39
CA LYS A 137 -9.94 22.14 0.94
C LYS A 137 -9.57 23.54 1.45
N PRO A 138 -9.62 23.78 2.77
CA PRO A 138 -9.19 25.03 3.40
C PRO A 138 -7.76 25.40 3.02
N ILE A 139 -7.54 26.67 2.67
CA ILE A 139 -6.25 27.18 2.25
C ILE A 139 -5.16 27.02 3.32
N ARG A 140 -5.56 26.96 4.59
CA ARG A 140 -4.64 26.69 5.70
C ARG A 140 -4.01 25.31 5.58
N GLU A 141 -4.81 24.29 5.26
CA GLU A 141 -4.33 22.93 5.04
C GLU A 141 -3.38 22.87 3.83
N SER A 142 -3.80 23.41 2.68
CA SER A 142 -2.93 23.41 1.49
C SER A 142 -1.58 24.09 1.79
N ARG A 143 -1.60 25.25 2.45
CA ARG A 143 -0.40 26.03 2.72
C ARG A 143 0.52 25.39 3.77
N ASP A 144 -0.04 24.80 4.81
CA ASP A 144 0.72 24.41 5.99
C ASP A 144 1.06 22.91 5.99
N ILE A 145 0.33 22.08 5.21
CA ILE A 145 0.51 20.62 5.15
C ILE A 145 0.87 20.15 3.73
N ASP A 146 -0.05 20.21 2.77
CA ASP A 146 0.10 19.58 1.43
C ASP A 146 1.35 20.07 0.71
N ILE A 147 1.48 21.39 0.58
CA ILE A 147 2.53 22.01 -0.22
C ILE A 147 3.91 21.85 0.46
N PRO A 148 4.08 22.08 1.78
CA PRO A 148 5.33 21.77 2.48
C PRO A 148 5.72 20.29 2.40
N LEU A 149 4.78 19.35 2.56
CA LEU A 149 5.08 17.93 2.45
C LEU A 149 5.47 17.53 1.02
N ALA A 150 4.84 18.09 0.00
CA ALA A 150 5.25 17.87 -1.39
C ALA A 150 6.69 18.35 -1.62
N GLN A 151 7.05 19.55 -1.13
CA GLN A 151 8.43 20.05 -1.18
C GLN A 151 9.40 19.10 -0.47
N ARG A 152 9.04 18.67 0.76
CA ARG A 152 9.83 17.74 1.58
C ARG A 152 10.10 16.43 0.83
N HIS A 153 9.12 15.88 0.12
CA HIS A 153 9.30 14.66 -0.67
C HIS A 153 10.34 14.82 -1.77
N PHE A 154 10.29 15.91 -2.55
CA PHE A 154 11.30 16.15 -3.58
C PHE A 154 12.69 16.43 -3.00
N TYR A 155 12.78 17.19 -1.89
CA TYR A 155 14.06 17.42 -1.20
C TYR A 155 14.69 16.13 -0.68
N TYR A 156 13.90 15.30 0.01
CA TYR A 156 14.37 14.05 0.59
C TYR A 156 14.82 13.07 -0.49
N HIS A 157 14.00 12.88 -1.53
CA HIS A 157 14.30 11.95 -2.62
C HIS A 157 15.44 12.42 -3.52
N ALA A 158 15.77 13.71 -3.55
CA ALA A 158 17.00 14.19 -4.17
C ALA A 158 18.25 13.57 -3.50
N GLY A 159 18.26 13.50 -2.17
CA GLY A 159 19.31 12.81 -1.40
C GLY A 159 19.34 11.30 -1.70
N MET A 160 18.17 10.68 -1.82
CA MET A 160 18.09 9.25 -2.17
C MET A 160 18.62 8.94 -3.56
N ALA A 161 18.36 9.81 -4.54
CA ALA A 161 18.94 9.70 -5.87
C ALA A 161 20.47 9.77 -5.80
N GLN A 162 21.02 10.72 -5.03
CA GLN A 162 22.46 10.91 -4.82
C GLN A 162 23.11 9.64 -4.23
N LEU A 163 22.45 8.98 -3.29
CA LEU A 163 22.98 7.84 -2.53
C LEU A 163 22.72 6.47 -3.18
N MET A 164 21.87 6.39 -4.20
CA MET A 164 21.42 5.12 -4.79
C MET A 164 22.57 4.17 -5.13
N GLN A 165 23.68 4.67 -5.70
CA GLN A 165 24.79 3.81 -6.12
C GLN A 165 25.54 3.19 -4.95
N ASP A 166 25.64 3.90 -3.82
CA ASP A 166 26.37 3.43 -2.63
C ASP A 166 25.46 2.58 -1.72
N ALA A 167 24.20 2.98 -1.57
CA ALA A 167 23.25 2.31 -0.70
C ALA A 167 22.56 1.10 -1.37
N LEU A 168 22.40 1.11 -2.69
CA LEU A 168 21.72 0.08 -3.48
C LEU A 168 22.54 -0.30 -4.74
N PRO A 169 23.82 -0.72 -4.60
CA PRO A 169 24.73 -0.93 -5.74
C PRO A 169 24.26 -2.01 -6.72
N ASP A 170 23.52 -2.99 -6.22
CA ASP A 170 22.95 -4.13 -6.92
C ASP A 170 21.58 -3.84 -7.56
N ARG A 171 21.06 -2.62 -7.44
CA ARG A 171 19.75 -2.22 -7.99
C ARG A 171 19.89 -1.29 -9.20
N VAL A 172 18.89 -1.36 -10.08
CA VAL A 172 18.71 -0.48 -11.25
C VAL A 172 17.24 -0.07 -11.38
N ALA A 173 16.96 0.94 -12.22
CA ALA A 173 15.59 1.39 -12.47
C ALA A 173 14.72 0.25 -13.03
N LEU A 174 13.41 0.29 -12.76
CA LEU A 174 12.44 -0.59 -13.42
C LEU A 174 12.30 -0.22 -14.91
N GLY A 175 12.07 1.07 -15.18
CA GLY A 175 11.83 1.63 -16.50
C GLY A 175 10.81 2.77 -16.48
N VAL A 176 9.64 2.56 -17.09
CA VAL A 176 8.52 3.49 -17.15
C VAL A 176 7.47 3.11 -16.10
N CYS A 177 7.04 4.08 -15.30
CA CYS A 177 5.98 3.91 -14.31
C CYS A 177 4.68 4.59 -14.78
N GLY A 178 3.61 3.83 -14.91
CA GLY A 178 2.24 4.34 -15.00
C GLY A 178 1.72 4.64 -13.59
N GLN A 179 1.27 5.87 -13.36
CA GLN A 179 0.90 6.34 -12.03
C GLN A 179 -0.49 6.98 -12.06
N ILE A 180 -1.35 6.58 -11.11
CA ILE A 180 -2.74 7.04 -11.05
C ILE A 180 -3.01 7.42 -9.60
N ILE A 181 -3.48 8.65 -9.37
CA ILE A 181 -3.63 9.24 -8.03
C ILE A 181 -5.07 9.73 -7.79
N PRO A 182 -5.51 9.76 -6.52
CA PRO A 182 -6.84 10.21 -6.14
C PRO A 182 -6.90 11.74 -6.07
N TRP A 183 -8.09 12.24 -5.74
CA TRP A 183 -8.41 13.67 -5.78
C TRP A 183 -8.19 14.41 -4.47
N ASN A 184 -7.96 13.72 -3.35
CA ASN A 184 -8.02 14.31 -2.01
C ASN A 184 -6.77 15.10 -1.61
N PHE A 185 -5.58 14.66 -2.02
CA PHE A 185 -4.34 15.43 -1.86
C PHE A 185 -3.57 15.48 -3.19
N PRO A 186 -4.10 16.19 -4.21
CA PRO A 186 -3.62 16.08 -5.60
C PRO A 186 -2.11 16.25 -5.74
N LEU A 187 -1.53 17.35 -5.25
CA LEU A 187 -0.11 17.61 -5.40
C LEU A 187 0.76 16.72 -4.50
N LEU A 188 0.30 16.45 -3.28
CA LEU A 188 1.05 15.59 -2.35
C LEU A 188 1.11 14.14 -2.86
N MET A 189 0.00 13.61 -3.37
CA MET A 189 -0.04 12.29 -4.01
C MET A 189 0.82 12.23 -5.26
N LEU A 190 0.83 13.29 -6.07
CA LEU A 190 1.79 13.42 -7.18
C LEU A 190 3.23 13.34 -6.67
N ALA A 191 3.58 14.04 -5.59
CA ALA A 191 4.92 14.02 -5.02
C ALA A 191 5.31 12.62 -4.50
N TRP A 192 4.40 11.92 -3.82
CA TRP A 192 4.60 10.54 -3.34
C TRP A 192 4.90 9.56 -4.47
N LYS A 193 4.35 9.79 -5.67
CA LYS A 193 4.55 8.93 -6.84
C LYS A 193 5.79 9.33 -7.65
N ILE A 194 5.91 10.60 -8.02
CA ILE A 194 6.93 11.07 -8.96
C ILE A 194 8.31 11.12 -8.30
N ALA A 195 8.43 11.61 -7.07
CA ALA A 195 9.72 11.81 -6.43
C ALA A 195 10.56 10.52 -6.30
N PRO A 196 10.03 9.40 -5.75
CA PRO A 196 10.79 8.14 -5.68
C PRO A 196 11.06 7.52 -7.05
N ALA A 197 10.11 7.60 -7.99
CA ALA A 197 10.28 7.07 -9.33
C ALA A 197 11.47 7.72 -10.05
N LEU A 198 11.51 9.05 -10.06
CA LEU A 198 12.59 9.83 -10.67
C LEU A 198 13.91 9.60 -9.94
N ALA A 199 13.90 9.54 -8.61
CA ALA A 199 15.11 9.30 -7.82
C ALA A 199 15.81 7.99 -8.21
N MET A 200 15.02 6.92 -8.40
CA MET A 200 15.51 5.61 -8.78
C MET A 200 15.79 5.45 -10.28
N GLY A 201 15.66 6.52 -11.08
CA GLY A 201 16.02 6.52 -12.51
C GLY A 201 14.88 6.08 -13.44
N ASN A 202 13.65 6.04 -12.95
CA ASN A 202 12.47 5.78 -13.77
C ASN A 202 11.93 7.07 -14.39
N THR A 203 11.14 6.92 -15.44
CA THR A 203 10.32 7.99 -16.05
C THR A 203 8.84 7.70 -15.82
N VAL A 204 7.98 8.72 -15.85
CA VAL A 204 6.59 8.58 -15.43
C VAL A 204 5.58 9.01 -16.48
N VAL A 205 4.45 8.31 -16.50
CA VAL A 205 3.19 8.76 -17.10
C VAL A 205 2.17 8.78 -15.97
N LEU A 206 1.79 9.97 -15.52
CA LEU A 206 0.89 10.17 -14.40
C LEU A 206 -0.46 10.73 -14.87
N LYS A 207 -1.54 10.19 -14.29
CA LYS A 207 -2.90 10.72 -14.42
C LYS A 207 -3.41 11.24 -13.07
N PRO A 208 -3.60 12.57 -12.91
CA PRO A 208 -4.28 13.13 -11.74
C PRO A 208 -5.78 12.82 -11.81
N ALA A 209 -6.49 12.83 -10.68
CA ALA A 209 -7.93 12.60 -10.67
C ALA A 209 -8.69 13.63 -11.53
N GLU A 210 -9.85 13.22 -12.04
CA GLU A 210 -10.63 14.04 -12.98
C GLU A 210 -11.14 15.34 -12.34
N TYR A 211 -11.46 15.32 -11.04
CA TYR A 211 -11.94 16.50 -10.32
C TYR A 211 -10.83 17.50 -9.97
N THR A 212 -9.55 17.07 -9.92
CA THR A 212 -8.46 17.87 -9.31
C THR A 212 -7.14 17.77 -10.07
N SER A 213 -7.15 18.23 -11.32
CA SER A 213 -6.02 18.10 -12.25
C SER A 213 -5.10 19.32 -12.31
N LEU A 214 -5.49 20.48 -11.78
CA LEU A 214 -4.83 21.75 -12.09
C LEU A 214 -3.43 21.88 -11.47
N THR A 215 -3.20 21.40 -10.24
CA THR A 215 -1.87 21.46 -9.63
C THR A 215 -0.89 20.47 -10.24
N ALA A 216 -1.36 19.36 -10.80
CA ALA A 216 -0.53 18.46 -11.62
C ALA A 216 -0.10 19.12 -12.95
N LEU A 217 -0.98 19.93 -13.56
CA LEU A 217 -0.65 20.71 -14.75
C LEU A 217 0.29 21.88 -14.42
N LEU A 218 0.13 22.53 -13.27
CA LEU A 218 1.10 23.51 -12.78
C LEU A 218 2.45 22.85 -12.46
N PHE A 219 2.45 21.62 -11.93
CA PHE A 219 3.67 20.83 -11.74
C PHE A 219 4.40 20.58 -13.08
N ALA A 220 3.66 20.22 -14.12
CA ALA A 220 4.22 20.07 -15.47
C ALA A 220 4.86 21.37 -16.00
N ASP A 221 4.26 22.53 -15.75
CA ASP A 221 4.88 23.80 -16.15
C ASP A 221 6.20 24.07 -15.39
N ILE A 222 6.28 23.75 -14.08
CA ILE A 222 7.56 23.89 -13.37
C ILE A 222 8.59 22.83 -13.77
N CYS A 223 8.20 21.65 -14.27
CA CYS A 223 9.14 20.71 -14.89
C CYS A 223 9.85 21.34 -16.10
N ARG A 224 9.11 22.07 -16.93
CA ARG A 224 9.67 22.85 -18.05
C ARG A 224 10.61 23.95 -17.53
N GLN A 225 10.23 24.69 -16.48
CA GLN A 225 11.07 25.74 -15.88
C GLN A 225 12.35 25.17 -15.23
N ALA A 226 12.29 23.97 -14.65
CA ALA A 226 13.44 23.26 -14.10
C ALA A 226 14.42 22.74 -15.17
N GLY A 227 14.04 22.83 -16.45
CA GLY A 227 14.80 22.25 -17.56
C GLY A 227 14.82 20.72 -17.52
N LEU A 228 13.80 20.09 -16.92
CA LEU A 228 13.72 18.64 -16.82
C LEU A 228 13.77 18.04 -18.24
N PRO A 229 14.55 16.97 -18.48
CA PRO A 229 14.65 16.39 -19.82
C PRO A 229 13.28 15.96 -20.35
N ALA A 230 13.01 16.27 -21.62
CA ALA A 230 11.77 15.93 -22.31
C ALA A 230 11.45 14.43 -22.17
N GLY A 231 10.19 14.14 -21.83
CA GLY A 231 9.66 12.78 -21.64
C GLY A 231 9.92 12.17 -20.26
N VAL A 232 10.74 12.76 -19.37
CA VAL A 232 10.97 12.18 -18.03
C VAL A 232 9.69 12.19 -17.18
N VAL A 233 8.89 13.26 -17.30
CA VAL A 233 7.56 13.38 -16.71
C VAL A 233 6.58 13.65 -17.83
N ASN A 234 5.49 12.88 -17.87
CA ASN A 234 4.35 13.09 -18.75
C ASN A 234 3.07 13.07 -17.90
N ILE A 235 2.21 14.07 -18.08
CA ILE A 235 0.93 14.20 -17.38
C ILE A 235 -0.20 14.12 -18.40
N VAL A 236 -1.09 13.14 -18.26
CA VAL A 236 -2.29 12.99 -19.08
C VAL A 236 -3.53 13.13 -18.21
N THR A 237 -4.57 13.78 -18.71
CA THR A 237 -5.81 14.08 -17.97
C THR A 237 -6.97 13.25 -18.54
N GLY A 238 -7.92 12.90 -17.69
CA GLY A 238 -9.11 12.16 -18.11
C GLY A 238 -9.81 11.48 -16.95
N ASP A 239 -10.86 10.74 -17.26
CA ASP A 239 -11.65 9.92 -16.32
C ASP A 239 -10.96 8.59 -15.96
N GLY A 240 -11.73 7.64 -15.40
CA GLY A 240 -11.26 6.28 -15.09
C GLY A 240 -10.82 5.47 -16.31
N ALA A 241 -11.38 5.73 -17.50
CA ALA A 241 -11.00 5.01 -18.72
C ALA A 241 -9.55 5.30 -19.12
N VAL A 242 -9.09 6.55 -18.97
CA VAL A 242 -7.68 6.91 -19.18
C VAL A 242 -6.75 6.21 -18.19
N GLY A 243 -7.20 6.05 -16.93
CA GLY A 243 -6.49 5.24 -15.95
C GLY A 243 -6.33 3.79 -16.42
N GLU A 244 -7.40 3.19 -16.94
CA GLU A 244 -7.38 1.83 -17.50
C GLU A 244 -6.46 1.72 -18.73
N MET A 245 -6.43 2.73 -19.61
CA MET A 245 -5.49 2.79 -20.72
C MET A 245 -4.03 2.76 -20.24
N ILE A 246 -3.69 3.52 -19.19
CA ILE A 246 -2.33 3.53 -18.59
C ILE A 246 -2.01 2.17 -17.97
N VAL A 247 -2.98 1.56 -17.27
CA VAL A 247 -2.81 0.22 -16.66
C VAL A 247 -2.48 -0.83 -17.72
N ASN A 248 -3.13 -0.76 -18.89
CA ASN A 248 -2.94 -1.69 -19.99
C ASN A 248 -1.73 -1.36 -20.88
N ALA A 249 -1.21 -0.14 -20.82
CA ALA A 249 -0.05 0.30 -21.61
C ALA A 249 1.25 -0.49 -21.30
N PRO A 250 2.25 -0.52 -22.21
CA PRO A 250 3.52 -1.23 -22.02
C PRO A 250 4.48 -0.48 -21.07
N VAL A 251 4.05 -0.27 -19.83
CA VAL A 251 4.86 0.25 -18.71
C VAL A 251 5.42 -0.90 -17.86
N ASP A 252 6.46 -0.65 -17.07
CA ASP A 252 7.11 -1.66 -16.21
C ASP A 252 6.53 -1.70 -14.80
N LYS A 253 5.90 -0.60 -14.36
CA LYS A 253 5.28 -0.48 -13.05
C LYS A 253 3.94 0.24 -13.13
N ILE A 254 2.97 -0.23 -12.34
CA ILE A 254 1.78 0.52 -11.95
C ILE A 254 1.87 0.89 -10.47
N ALA A 255 1.70 2.18 -10.17
CA ALA A 255 1.50 2.67 -8.82
C ALA A 255 0.15 3.38 -8.74
N PHE A 256 -0.77 2.84 -7.96
CA PHE A 256 -2.13 3.34 -7.85
C PHE A 256 -2.47 3.69 -6.40
N THR A 257 -3.12 4.83 -6.23
CA THR A 257 -3.80 5.17 -4.99
C THR A 257 -5.28 5.47 -5.27
N GLY A 258 -6.19 4.89 -4.51
CA GLY A 258 -7.63 5.08 -4.70
C GLY A 258 -8.47 3.97 -4.06
N SER A 259 -9.66 3.70 -4.58
CA SER A 259 -10.57 2.76 -3.92
C SER A 259 -10.12 1.30 -4.07
N THR A 260 -10.45 0.48 -3.06
CA THR A 260 -10.16 -0.96 -3.06
C THR A 260 -10.79 -1.69 -4.25
N ALA A 261 -12.00 -1.30 -4.65
CA ALA A 261 -12.68 -1.87 -5.81
C ALA A 261 -11.89 -1.66 -7.11
N VAL A 262 -11.33 -0.46 -7.32
CA VAL A 262 -10.48 -0.18 -8.49
C VAL A 262 -9.14 -0.91 -8.36
N GLY A 263 -8.55 -0.97 -7.16
CA GLY A 263 -7.33 -1.74 -6.91
C GLY A 263 -7.45 -3.22 -7.31
N ARG A 264 -8.60 -3.85 -7.04
CA ARG A 264 -8.90 -5.23 -7.48
C ARG A 264 -8.96 -5.35 -9.01
N ARG A 265 -9.64 -4.42 -9.68
CA ARG A 265 -9.69 -4.38 -11.15
C ARG A 265 -8.30 -4.20 -11.77
N ILE A 266 -7.45 -3.35 -11.19
CA ILE A 266 -6.06 -3.17 -11.63
C ILE A 266 -5.25 -4.45 -11.43
N ARG A 267 -5.43 -5.12 -10.29
CA ARG A 267 -4.77 -6.41 -10.01
C ARG A 267 -5.15 -7.47 -11.04
N GLU A 268 -6.42 -7.51 -11.44
CA GLU A 268 -6.91 -8.42 -12.48
C GLU A 268 -6.40 -8.05 -13.87
N ALA A 269 -6.43 -6.76 -14.24
CA ALA A 269 -6.00 -6.28 -15.56
C ALA A 269 -4.48 -6.43 -15.78
N THR A 270 -3.69 -6.39 -14.71
CA THR A 270 -2.23 -6.59 -14.77
C THR A 270 -1.81 -8.05 -14.59
N ALA A 271 -2.75 -8.97 -14.31
CA ALA A 271 -2.48 -10.39 -14.23
C ALA A 271 -1.97 -10.90 -15.60
N GLY A 272 -0.93 -11.74 -15.59
CA GLY A 272 -0.31 -12.24 -16.82
C GLY A 272 0.72 -11.30 -17.46
N THR A 273 0.96 -10.12 -16.89
CA THR A 273 2.06 -9.23 -17.29
C THR A 273 3.20 -9.26 -16.27
N ASP A 274 4.40 -8.84 -16.66
CA ASP A 274 5.56 -8.70 -15.76
C ASP A 274 5.62 -7.36 -15.01
N LYS A 275 4.50 -6.61 -14.99
CA LYS A 275 4.44 -5.31 -14.31
C LYS A 275 4.63 -5.48 -12.82
N GLU A 276 5.45 -4.60 -12.25
CA GLU A 276 5.47 -4.33 -10.82
C GLU A 276 4.21 -3.55 -10.43
N LEU A 277 3.67 -3.83 -9.23
CA LEU A 277 2.42 -3.22 -8.78
C LEU A 277 2.53 -2.75 -7.33
N THR A 278 2.11 -1.53 -7.08
CA THR A 278 1.90 -0.98 -5.74
C THR A 278 0.49 -0.42 -5.68
N LEU A 279 -0.24 -0.77 -4.62
CA LEU A 279 -1.62 -0.38 -4.39
C LEU A 279 -1.74 0.24 -3.00
N GLU A 280 -2.11 1.51 -2.93
CA GLU A 280 -2.49 2.18 -1.68
C GLU A 280 -4.00 2.44 -1.70
N LEU A 281 -4.75 1.72 -0.88
CA LEU A 281 -6.21 1.63 -1.03
C LEU A 281 -6.95 2.22 0.17
N GLY A 282 -8.25 1.94 0.28
CA GLY A 282 -9.11 2.49 1.33
C GLY A 282 -8.67 2.06 2.74
N GLY A 283 -9.12 2.82 3.74
CA GLY A 283 -8.82 2.55 5.14
C GLY A 283 -9.84 3.15 6.09
N LYS A 284 -10.58 2.31 6.82
CA LYS A 284 -11.42 2.75 7.94
C LYS A 284 -10.60 2.80 9.24
N SER A 285 -9.60 3.68 9.25
CA SER A 285 -8.56 3.74 10.27
C SER A 285 -9.15 3.99 11.68
N PRO A 286 -8.86 3.15 12.69
CA PRO A 286 -9.39 3.33 14.04
C PRO A 286 -8.65 4.43 14.81
N TYR A 287 -9.37 5.10 15.69
CA TYR A 287 -8.88 6.11 16.62
C TYR A 287 -9.22 5.69 18.04
N ILE A 288 -8.22 5.21 18.80
CA ILE A 288 -8.42 4.57 20.09
C ILE A 288 -8.10 5.55 21.22
N VAL A 289 -9.03 5.75 22.15
CA VAL A 289 -8.87 6.65 23.30
C VAL A 289 -9.04 5.87 24.59
N PHE A 290 -7.95 5.71 25.34
CA PHE A 290 -7.96 5.08 26.67
C PHE A 290 -8.43 6.05 27.76
N ASP A 291 -8.72 5.51 28.94
CA ASP A 291 -9.24 6.27 30.09
C ASP A 291 -8.20 7.21 30.71
N ASP A 292 -6.91 6.89 30.53
CA ASP A 292 -5.78 7.69 30.99
C ASP A 292 -5.21 8.62 29.90
N ALA A 293 -5.86 8.72 28.74
CA ALA A 293 -5.44 9.63 27.68
C ALA A 293 -5.57 11.10 28.09
N ASP A 294 -4.70 11.96 27.56
CA ASP A 294 -4.99 13.38 27.46
C ASP A 294 -6.18 13.59 26.51
N LEU A 295 -7.38 13.71 27.09
CA LEU A 295 -8.61 13.81 26.32
C LEU A 295 -8.68 15.09 25.49
N ASP A 296 -8.11 16.20 25.97
CA ASP A 296 -8.20 17.47 25.24
C ASP A 296 -7.29 17.42 24.00
N SER A 297 -6.07 16.90 24.13
CA SER A 297 -5.19 16.65 22.99
C SER A 297 -5.76 15.59 22.04
N ALA A 298 -6.35 14.51 22.56
CA ALA A 298 -6.99 13.49 21.74
C ALA A 298 -8.20 14.03 20.96
N ILE A 299 -8.93 15.00 21.50
CA ILE A 299 -10.03 15.67 20.80
C ILE A 299 -9.50 16.59 19.70
N GLU A 300 -8.52 17.45 19.97
CA GLU A 300 -7.97 18.33 18.94
C GLU A 300 -7.30 17.51 17.81
N GLY A 301 -6.58 16.44 18.16
CA GLY A 301 -6.03 15.52 17.17
C GLY A 301 -7.11 14.85 16.31
N LEU A 302 -8.25 14.47 16.90
CA LEU A 302 -9.36 13.87 16.16
C LEU A 302 -10.05 14.89 15.25
N VAL A 303 -10.15 16.15 15.72
CA VAL A 303 -10.66 17.26 14.92
C VAL A 303 -9.81 17.47 13.67
N ASP A 304 -8.49 17.51 13.87
CA ASP A 304 -7.48 17.61 12.81
C ASP A 304 -7.30 16.31 12.00
N ALA A 305 -8.02 15.23 12.33
CA ALA A 305 -7.99 13.99 11.56
C ALA A 305 -9.22 13.80 10.68
N ILE A 306 -10.40 14.13 11.21
CA ILE A 306 -11.67 13.91 10.52
C ILE A 306 -12.19 15.13 9.79
N TRP A 307 -11.99 16.32 10.33
CA TRP A 307 -12.50 17.53 9.69
C TRP A 307 -11.41 18.25 8.88
N PHE A 308 -10.16 17.87 9.11
CA PHE A 308 -9.07 18.00 8.14
C PHE A 308 -9.45 17.35 6.80
N ASN A 309 -9.23 18.08 5.71
CA ASN A 309 -9.68 17.75 4.37
C ASN A 309 -11.13 17.25 4.30
N GLN A 310 -11.98 17.74 5.20
CA GLN A 310 -13.39 17.37 5.35
C GLN A 310 -13.58 15.84 5.46
N GLY A 311 -12.59 15.09 5.99
CA GLY A 311 -12.66 13.64 6.16
C GLY A 311 -12.38 12.84 4.90
N GLN A 312 -11.95 13.50 3.82
CA GLN A 312 -11.49 12.88 2.58
C GLN A 312 -10.03 12.43 2.71
N VAL A 313 -9.75 11.65 3.75
CA VAL A 313 -8.40 11.19 4.09
C VAL A 313 -8.45 9.70 4.33
N CYS A 314 -7.60 8.94 3.63
CA CYS A 314 -7.52 7.49 3.76
C CYS A 314 -7.19 7.02 5.20
N CYS A 315 -6.64 7.91 6.03
CA CYS A 315 -6.27 7.66 7.42
C CYS A 315 -7.02 8.52 8.46
N ALA A 316 -8.17 9.10 8.12
CA ALA A 316 -8.88 10.14 8.91
C ALA A 316 -9.18 9.81 10.39
N GLY A 317 -8.98 8.60 10.89
CA GLY A 317 -9.42 8.20 12.24
C GLY A 317 -10.94 8.05 12.34
N SER A 318 -11.60 7.72 11.22
CA SER A 318 -13.06 7.80 11.06
C SER A 318 -13.86 6.78 11.86
N ARG A 319 -13.18 5.92 12.62
CA ARG A 319 -13.79 4.97 13.55
C ARG A 319 -13.23 5.19 14.94
N LEU A 320 -13.94 5.97 15.74
CA LEU A 320 -13.58 6.29 17.11
C LEU A 320 -13.94 5.12 18.04
N LEU A 321 -12.95 4.65 18.81
CA LEU A 321 -13.09 3.66 19.86
C LEU A 321 -12.73 4.33 21.19
N VAL A 322 -13.69 4.50 22.10
CA VAL A 322 -13.46 5.18 23.39
C VAL A 322 -13.65 4.24 24.56
N HIS A 323 -12.74 4.26 25.52
CA HIS A 323 -12.86 3.47 26.74
C HIS A 323 -14.10 3.92 27.55
N GLU A 324 -14.97 2.97 27.91
CA GLU A 324 -16.26 3.23 28.60
C GLU A 324 -16.18 4.25 29.75
N PRO A 325 -15.17 4.24 30.65
CA PRO A 325 -15.10 5.17 31.78
C PRO A 325 -15.01 6.65 31.40
N VAL A 326 -14.55 6.98 30.19
CA VAL A 326 -14.37 8.36 29.72
C VAL A 326 -15.26 8.73 28.54
N ALA A 327 -16.02 7.79 27.98
CA ALA A 327 -16.80 7.96 26.75
C ALA A 327 -17.73 9.17 26.79
N GLU A 328 -18.61 9.28 27.80
CA GLU A 328 -19.56 10.39 27.90
C GLU A 328 -18.87 11.75 28.01
N ARG A 329 -17.79 11.82 28.80
CA ARG A 329 -17.00 13.04 28.96
C ARG A 329 -16.30 13.43 27.65
N PHE A 330 -15.78 12.44 26.92
CA PHE A 330 -15.13 12.64 25.64
C PHE A 330 -16.14 13.13 24.59
N TYR A 331 -17.29 12.46 24.44
CA TYR A 331 -18.33 12.84 23.48
C TYR A 331 -18.90 14.23 23.76
N ALA A 332 -19.12 14.58 25.03
CA ALA A 332 -19.58 15.92 25.39
C ALA A 332 -18.58 17.02 24.97
N LYS A 333 -17.28 16.82 25.26
CA LYS A 333 -16.22 17.75 24.85
C LYS A 333 -16.05 17.79 23.33
N LEU A 334 -16.13 16.64 22.66
CA LEU A 334 -16.04 16.53 21.21
C LEU A 334 -17.17 17.30 20.52
N ARG A 335 -18.43 17.11 20.92
CA ARG A 335 -19.56 17.89 20.38
C ARG A 335 -19.36 19.39 20.55
N ALA A 336 -18.98 19.82 21.76
CA ALA A 336 -18.71 21.23 22.04
C ALA A 336 -17.54 21.81 21.22
N ARG A 337 -16.58 20.97 20.83
CA ARG A 337 -15.46 21.37 19.97
C ARG A 337 -15.84 21.38 18.50
N MET A 338 -16.64 20.41 18.06
CA MET A 338 -17.21 20.34 16.71
C MET A 338 -18.04 21.60 16.44
N ASP A 339 -18.88 22.04 17.37
CA ASP A 339 -19.75 23.22 17.22
C ASP A 339 -18.97 24.55 17.05
N LYS A 340 -17.65 24.54 17.21
CA LYS A 340 -16.76 25.69 16.97
C LYS A 340 -16.08 25.66 15.61
N LEU A 341 -16.25 24.58 14.83
CA LEU A 341 -15.67 24.48 13.49
C LEU A 341 -16.36 25.46 12.54
N ARG A 342 -15.55 26.24 11.83
CA ARG A 342 -16.04 27.21 10.84
C ARG A 342 -16.13 26.55 9.48
N ILE A 343 -17.34 26.51 8.93
CA ILE A 343 -17.64 25.98 7.60
C ILE A 343 -17.82 27.16 6.64
N GLY A 344 -17.19 27.14 5.48
CA GLY A 344 -17.37 28.24 4.52
C GLY A 344 -16.32 28.32 3.42
N ASN A 345 -16.15 29.52 2.87
CA ASN A 345 -15.24 29.78 1.75
C ASN A 345 -13.82 29.26 2.07
N PRO A 346 -13.32 28.24 1.34
CA PRO A 346 -12.05 27.62 1.68
C PRO A 346 -10.84 28.53 1.46
N LEU A 347 -10.97 29.64 0.74
CA LEU A 347 -9.91 30.66 0.64
C LEU A 347 -9.77 31.52 1.90
N ASP A 348 -10.76 31.54 2.79
CA ASP A 348 -10.63 32.21 4.07
C ASP A 348 -9.79 31.36 5.04
N LYS A 349 -8.67 31.94 5.51
CA LYS A 349 -7.70 31.30 6.40
C LYS A 349 -8.31 30.88 7.74
N SER A 350 -9.45 31.47 8.08
CA SER A 350 -10.24 31.15 9.25
C SER A 350 -11.12 29.91 9.08
N ILE A 351 -11.34 29.40 7.88
CA ILE A 351 -12.21 28.23 7.70
C ILE A 351 -11.50 26.95 8.13
N ASP A 352 -12.27 26.06 8.77
CA ASP A 352 -11.83 24.74 9.23
C ASP A 352 -12.36 23.63 8.32
N VAL A 353 -13.57 23.82 7.77
CA VAL A 353 -14.26 22.84 6.92
C VAL A 353 -14.61 23.50 5.58
N GLY A 354 -13.90 23.09 4.54
CA GLY A 354 -14.09 23.55 3.16
C GLY A 354 -15.24 22.85 2.43
N ALA A 355 -15.17 22.87 1.11
CA ALA A 355 -16.15 22.21 0.25
C ALA A 355 -15.74 20.76 -0.05
N ILE A 356 -16.72 19.85 -0.07
CA ILE A 356 -16.57 18.50 -0.63
C ILE A 356 -16.21 18.63 -2.11
N VAL A 357 -15.25 17.82 -2.56
CA VAL A 357 -14.59 17.96 -3.88
C VAL A 357 -15.52 18.06 -5.09
N ASP A 358 -16.70 17.41 -5.07
CA ASP A 358 -17.61 17.31 -6.20
C ASP A 358 -19.05 16.98 -5.73
N PRO A 359 -20.10 17.43 -6.45
CA PRO A 359 -21.48 17.08 -6.14
C PRO A 359 -21.76 15.58 -5.99
N ALA A 360 -21.12 14.72 -6.79
CA ALA A 360 -21.31 13.27 -6.70
C ALA A 360 -20.80 12.69 -5.36
N GLN A 361 -19.70 13.24 -4.84
CA GLN A 361 -19.19 12.85 -3.53
C GLN A 361 -20.09 13.38 -2.41
N LEU A 362 -20.62 14.60 -2.54
CA LEU A 362 -21.59 15.15 -1.59
C LEU A 362 -22.86 14.29 -1.52
N GLU A 363 -23.39 13.87 -2.67
CA GLU A 363 -24.54 12.96 -2.78
C GLU A 363 -24.24 11.62 -2.10
N THR A 364 -23.07 11.02 -2.39
CA THR A 364 -22.64 9.75 -1.77
C THR A 364 -22.63 9.84 -0.24
N ILE A 365 -22.03 10.89 0.33
CA ILE A 365 -21.98 11.11 1.79
C ILE A 365 -23.40 11.29 2.34
N THR A 366 -24.21 12.11 1.67
CA THR A 366 -25.58 12.42 2.10
C THR A 366 -26.44 11.17 2.13
N ASP A 367 -26.40 10.35 1.08
CA ASP A 367 -27.18 9.12 0.97
C ASP A 367 -26.76 8.08 2.00
N MET A 368 -25.44 7.91 2.23
CA MET A 368 -24.94 6.98 3.25
C MET A 368 -25.41 7.36 4.65
N VAL A 369 -25.41 8.66 4.99
CA VAL A 369 -25.87 9.13 6.31
C VAL A 369 -27.40 9.09 6.40
N ALA A 370 -28.13 9.46 5.34
CA ALA A 370 -29.58 9.43 5.32
C ALA A 370 -30.16 8.01 5.41
N ALA A 371 -29.42 6.99 4.93
CA ALA A 371 -29.79 5.59 5.05
C ALA A 371 -29.60 5.01 6.46
N ASN A 372 -28.92 5.72 7.37
CA ASN A 372 -28.65 5.26 8.73
C ASN A 372 -29.81 5.58 9.69
N SER A 373 -30.37 4.56 10.32
CA SER A 373 -31.41 4.68 11.35
C SER A 373 -30.91 4.45 12.78
N ASP A 374 -29.65 4.03 12.94
CA ASP A 374 -29.09 3.60 14.22
C ASP A 374 -28.15 4.64 14.82
N GLY A 375 -27.96 4.57 16.14
CA GLY A 375 -27.08 5.47 16.88
C GLY A 375 -27.62 6.88 17.07
N ASP A 376 -26.89 7.67 17.84
CA ASP A 376 -27.21 9.07 18.11
C ASP A 376 -26.36 9.98 17.22
N MET A 377 -27.03 10.75 16.35
CA MET A 377 -26.36 11.66 15.43
C MET A 377 -26.32 13.09 15.99
N HIS A 378 -25.12 13.67 16.00
CA HIS A 378 -24.88 15.10 16.23
C HIS A 378 -24.29 15.72 14.96
N GLN A 379 -24.95 16.74 14.43
CA GLN A 379 -24.40 17.60 13.38
C GLN A 379 -24.21 18.99 13.96
N THR A 380 -23.11 19.65 13.60
CA THR A 380 -22.85 21.01 14.07
C THR A 380 -23.95 21.96 13.63
N ALA A 381 -24.44 22.76 14.56
CA ALA A 381 -25.43 23.79 14.26
C ALA A 381 -24.76 24.97 13.53
N GLY A 382 -25.39 25.50 12.48
CA GLY A 382 -24.91 26.68 11.76
C GLY A 382 -25.53 26.81 10.38
N ASP A 383 -25.47 28.02 9.82
CA ASP A 383 -25.88 28.26 8.44
C ASP A 383 -24.84 27.67 7.48
N MET A 384 -25.28 26.74 6.64
CA MET A 384 -24.45 26.21 5.56
C MET A 384 -24.43 27.21 4.39
N PRO A 385 -23.30 27.38 3.69
CA PRO A 385 -23.28 28.18 2.46
C PRO A 385 -24.34 27.68 1.47
N ALA A 386 -25.17 28.59 0.95
CA ALA A 386 -26.28 28.25 0.07
C ALA A 386 -25.86 27.74 -1.32
N GLN A 387 -24.59 27.94 -1.68
CA GLN A 387 -23.99 27.55 -2.96
C GLN A 387 -22.70 26.79 -2.69
N GLY A 388 -22.39 25.83 -3.57
CA GLY A 388 -21.21 24.97 -3.46
C GLY A 388 -21.51 23.64 -2.77
N CYS A 389 -20.48 22.82 -2.64
CA CYS A 389 -20.58 21.47 -2.10
C CYS A 389 -20.18 21.46 -0.62
N PHE A 390 -21.11 21.72 0.30
CA PHE A 390 -20.78 21.74 1.74
C PHE A 390 -21.58 20.68 2.51
N TYR A 391 -20.91 19.98 3.43
CA TYR A 391 -21.52 19.00 4.32
C TYR A 391 -21.14 19.27 5.78
N PRO A 392 -22.09 19.23 6.73
CA PRO A 392 -21.79 19.57 8.12
C PRO A 392 -20.95 18.46 8.81
N PRO A 393 -19.97 18.84 9.65
CA PRO A 393 -19.38 17.95 10.62
C PRO A 393 -20.40 17.07 11.34
N THR A 394 -20.25 15.75 11.23
CA THR A 394 -21.22 14.78 11.74
C THR A 394 -20.53 13.77 12.65
N LEU A 395 -21.10 13.51 13.82
CA LEU A 395 -20.72 12.45 14.75
C LEU A 395 -21.92 11.51 14.94
N ILE A 396 -21.72 10.21 14.77
CA ILE A 396 -22.72 9.18 15.04
C ILE A 396 -22.18 8.24 16.12
N THR A 397 -22.75 8.28 17.31
CA THR A 397 -22.34 7.44 18.45
C THR A 397 -23.28 6.25 18.64
N GLY A 398 -22.82 5.22 19.36
CA GLY A 398 -23.67 4.09 19.75
C GLY A 398 -23.88 3.06 18.65
N LEU A 399 -22.98 3.01 17.65
CA LEU A 399 -23.03 1.99 16.60
C LEU A 399 -22.34 0.70 17.07
N ASP A 400 -22.91 -0.44 16.67
CA ASP A 400 -22.25 -1.74 16.79
C ASP A 400 -21.14 -1.89 15.75
N THR A 401 -20.11 -2.68 16.06
CA THR A 401 -18.95 -2.84 15.15
C THR A 401 -19.26 -3.55 13.84
N ALA A 402 -20.33 -4.36 13.76
CA ALA A 402 -20.79 -4.95 12.52
C ALA A 402 -21.64 -3.98 11.67
N HIS A 403 -21.97 -2.79 12.18
CA HIS A 403 -22.77 -1.80 11.46
C HIS A 403 -22.04 -1.35 10.17
N PRO A 404 -22.74 -1.19 9.03
CA PRO A 404 -22.12 -0.80 7.77
C PRO A 404 -21.22 0.45 7.87
N LEU A 405 -21.66 1.50 8.58
CA LEU A 405 -20.86 2.72 8.75
C LEU A 405 -19.56 2.52 9.59
N MET A 406 -19.46 1.44 10.37
CA MET A 406 -18.24 1.06 11.09
C MET A 406 -17.26 0.24 10.22
N GLN A 407 -17.74 -0.30 9.10
CA GLN A 407 -16.99 -1.19 8.21
C GLN A 407 -16.62 -0.55 6.87
N GLU A 408 -17.51 0.28 6.33
CA GLU A 408 -17.42 0.91 5.00
C GLU A 408 -16.87 2.34 5.09
N GLU A 409 -16.08 2.74 4.10
CA GLU A 409 -15.50 4.09 4.02
C GLU A 409 -16.58 5.10 3.61
N ILE A 410 -16.77 6.15 4.43
CA ILE A 410 -17.73 7.24 4.14
C ILE A 410 -17.07 8.34 3.28
N PHE A 411 -15.77 8.57 3.51
CA PHE A 411 -14.96 9.55 2.79
C PHE A 411 -15.58 10.96 2.75
N GLY A 412 -15.96 11.44 3.93
CA GLY A 412 -16.60 12.73 4.19
C GLY A 412 -16.45 13.09 5.67
N PRO A 413 -16.97 14.26 6.13
CA PRO A 413 -16.69 14.79 7.47
C PRO A 413 -17.58 14.13 8.53
N VAL A 414 -17.62 12.80 8.52
CA VAL A 414 -18.47 11.93 9.31
C VAL A 414 -17.62 10.99 10.15
N LEU A 415 -17.77 11.11 11.47
CA LEU A 415 -17.16 10.26 12.46
C LEU A 415 -18.18 9.28 13.01
N VAL A 416 -17.83 7.99 13.07
CA VAL A 416 -18.60 6.98 13.80
C VAL A 416 -17.87 6.55 15.05
N ALA A 417 -18.60 6.32 16.12
CA ALA A 417 -18.02 6.00 17.42
C ALA A 417 -18.71 4.82 18.12
N THR A 418 -17.89 4.00 18.78
CA THR A 418 -18.33 2.96 19.71
C THR A 418 -17.40 2.91 20.92
N THR A 419 -17.77 2.12 21.93
CA THR A 419 -17.00 1.98 23.16
C THR A 419 -16.29 0.63 23.26
N PHE A 420 -15.31 0.53 24.17
CA PHE A 420 -14.69 -0.73 24.59
C PHE A 420 -14.44 -0.72 26.10
N ARG A 421 -14.20 -1.88 26.70
CA ARG A 421 -13.99 -2.10 28.16
C ARG A 421 -12.57 -2.46 28.54
N THR A 422 -11.82 -3.05 27.61
CA THR A 422 -10.45 -3.51 27.87
C THR A 422 -9.53 -3.20 26.70
N PRO A 423 -8.20 -3.06 26.92
CA PRO A 423 -7.26 -2.93 25.81
C PRO A 423 -7.28 -4.07 24.81
N ALA A 424 -7.55 -5.30 25.28
CA ALA A 424 -7.67 -6.46 24.40
C ALA A 424 -8.89 -6.34 23.47
N GLU A 425 -10.02 -5.90 24.00
CA GLU A 425 -11.22 -5.60 23.22
C GLU A 425 -10.98 -4.45 22.25
N ALA A 426 -10.30 -3.37 22.67
CA ALA A 426 -9.94 -2.27 21.77
C ALA A 426 -9.17 -2.76 20.54
N VAL A 427 -8.20 -3.66 20.73
CA VAL A 427 -7.44 -4.30 19.63
C VAL A 427 -8.35 -5.16 18.75
N GLU A 428 -9.25 -5.95 19.34
CA GLU A 428 -10.20 -6.78 18.59
C GLU A 428 -11.12 -5.91 17.70
N LEU A 429 -11.74 -4.88 18.28
CA LEU A 429 -12.59 -3.94 17.56
C LEU A 429 -11.79 -3.14 16.52
N ALA A 430 -10.55 -2.75 16.82
CA ALA A 430 -9.64 -2.07 15.90
C ALA A 430 -9.29 -2.94 14.68
N ASN A 431 -9.10 -4.23 14.88
CA ASN A 431 -8.72 -5.16 13.82
C ASN A 431 -9.90 -5.80 13.09
N ASN A 432 -11.14 -5.63 13.59
CA ASN A 432 -12.37 -6.13 12.98
C ASN A 432 -12.79 -5.27 11.77
N THR A 433 -11.99 -5.37 10.71
CA THR A 433 -12.22 -4.75 9.40
C THR A 433 -11.37 -5.46 8.36
N ARG A 434 -11.79 -5.42 7.09
CA ARG A 434 -10.99 -5.91 5.96
C ARG A 434 -9.76 -5.04 5.65
N TYR A 435 -9.73 -3.82 6.18
CA TYR A 435 -8.65 -2.86 5.99
C TYR A 435 -7.50 -3.04 6.99
N GLY A 436 -6.41 -2.32 6.74
CA GLY A 436 -5.23 -2.25 7.59
C GLY A 436 -4.25 -1.18 7.13
N LEU A 437 -4.68 0.08 7.07
CA LEU A 437 -3.86 1.19 6.57
C LEU A 437 -3.11 1.91 7.71
N ALA A 438 -3.84 2.69 8.51
CA ALA A 438 -3.31 3.43 9.63
C ALA A 438 -4.16 3.20 10.89
N ALA A 439 -3.60 3.51 12.06
CA ALA A 439 -4.32 3.53 13.32
C ALA A 439 -3.74 4.60 14.26
N THR A 440 -4.58 5.12 15.14
CA THR A 440 -4.18 6.06 16.18
C THR A 440 -4.55 5.50 17.55
N LEU A 441 -3.68 5.70 18.55
CA LEU A 441 -3.98 5.38 19.94
C LEU A 441 -3.54 6.51 20.87
N TRP A 442 -4.36 6.77 21.89
CA TRP A 442 -4.15 7.81 22.90
C TRP A 442 -4.15 7.21 24.30
N THR A 443 -3.03 7.37 25.00
CA THR A 443 -2.83 6.96 26.41
C THR A 443 -1.59 7.66 26.94
N GLU A 444 -1.60 8.09 28.21
CA GLU A 444 -0.41 8.62 28.87
C GLU A 444 0.52 7.51 29.41
N ASN A 445 0.11 6.24 29.31
CA ASN A 445 0.89 5.09 29.76
C ASN A 445 1.74 4.49 28.63
N ILE A 446 3.06 4.62 28.78
CA ILE A 446 4.03 4.09 27.82
C ILE A 446 3.92 2.58 27.57
N ASN A 447 3.61 1.78 28.60
CA ASN A 447 3.49 0.33 28.44
C ASN A 447 2.27 -0.01 27.59
N LEU A 448 1.14 0.64 27.88
CA LEU A 448 -0.10 0.44 27.14
C LEU A 448 0.05 0.88 25.68
N ALA A 449 0.68 2.04 25.44
CA ALA A 449 0.91 2.57 24.11
C ALA A 449 1.69 1.60 23.22
N LEU A 450 2.87 1.17 23.69
CA LEU A 450 3.77 0.31 22.91
C LEU A 450 3.21 -1.11 22.75
N ASP A 451 2.52 -1.64 23.77
CA ASP A 451 1.89 -2.95 23.71
C ASP A 451 0.75 -2.99 22.68
N VAL A 452 -0.15 -2.00 22.71
CA VAL A 452 -1.27 -1.90 21.77
C VAL A 452 -0.78 -1.63 20.35
N ALA A 453 0.18 -0.72 20.15
CA ALA A 453 0.69 -0.36 18.83
C ALA A 453 1.15 -1.58 18.01
N SER A 454 1.85 -2.52 18.66
CA SER A 454 2.32 -3.75 18.01
C SER A 454 1.19 -4.70 17.58
N LYS A 455 0.03 -4.64 18.23
CA LYS A 455 -1.10 -5.56 18.01
C LYS A 455 -2.10 -5.07 16.97
N LEU A 456 -2.02 -3.80 16.57
CA LEU A 456 -2.90 -3.23 15.55
C LEU A 456 -2.45 -3.70 14.16
N ALA A 457 -3.40 -4.21 13.36
CA ALA A 457 -3.18 -4.64 12.00
C ALA A 457 -3.24 -3.43 11.06
N ALA A 458 -2.17 -2.63 11.05
CA ALA A 458 -2.00 -1.44 10.24
C ALA A 458 -0.55 -1.31 9.77
N GLY A 459 -0.32 -0.62 8.65
CA GLY A 459 1.04 -0.29 8.22
C GLY A 459 1.60 0.96 8.89
N VAL A 460 0.74 1.81 9.48
CA VAL A 460 1.16 2.98 10.27
C VAL A 460 0.38 3.04 11.59
N VAL A 461 1.07 3.32 12.69
CA VAL A 461 0.45 3.55 13.99
C VAL A 461 1.00 4.83 14.60
N TRP A 462 0.12 5.75 14.99
CA TRP A 462 0.49 6.97 15.70
C TRP A 462 0.11 6.88 17.19
N THR A 463 1.08 7.19 18.06
CA THR A 463 0.87 7.27 19.51
C THR A 463 0.76 8.73 19.94
N ASN A 464 -0.36 9.09 20.57
CA ASN A 464 -0.65 10.45 21.05
C ASN A 464 -0.48 11.55 19.98
N ALA A 465 -0.73 11.17 18.73
CA ALA A 465 -0.73 12.00 17.54
C ALA A 465 -1.51 11.26 16.44
N THR A 466 -1.76 11.92 15.31
CA THR A 466 -2.40 11.32 14.14
C THR A 466 -1.97 12.07 12.89
N ASN A 467 -2.11 11.46 11.71
CA ASN A 467 -1.81 12.08 10.42
C ASN A 467 -0.39 12.69 10.34
N LEU A 468 0.58 12.09 11.01
CA LEU A 468 1.98 12.48 10.87
C LEU A 468 2.57 11.83 9.63
N PHE A 469 3.16 12.65 8.77
CA PHE A 469 3.82 12.22 7.54
C PHE A 469 5.21 12.86 7.44
N ASP A 470 6.18 12.09 6.99
CA ASP A 470 7.47 12.60 6.52
C ASP A 470 7.95 11.75 5.35
N ALA A 471 8.70 12.36 4.44
CA ALA A 471 9.26 11.65 3.29
C ALA A 471 10.20 10.48 3.68
N ALA A 472 10.73 10.48 4.91
CA ALA A 472 11.57 9.40 5.43
C ALA A 472 10.79 8.20 6.00
N ALA A 473 9.52 8.37 6.35
CA ALA A 473 8.73 7.33 6.99
C ALA A 473 7.78 6.69 5.98
N GLY A 474 8.01 5.41 5.67
CA GLY A 474 7.18 4.68 4.71
C GLY A 474 5.71 4.58 5.16
N PHE A 475 4.79 4.96 4.27
CA PHE A 475 3.35 4.78 4.46
C PHE A 475 2.84 3.67 3.54
N GLY A 476 1.96 2.81 4.04
CA GLY A 476 1.16 1.95 3.16
C GLY A 476 0.40 0.85 3.87
N GLY A 477 -0.49 0.17 3.14
CA GLY A 477 -1.46 -0.77 3.70
C GLY A 477 -0.99 -2.22 3.87
N VAL A 478 -1.78 -2.97 4.64
CA VAL A 478 -1.88 -4.44 4.62
C VAL A 478 -3.34 -4.85 4.38
N ARG A 479 -3.59 -6.15 4.16
CA ARG A 479 -4.93 -6.69 3.85
C ARG A 479 -5.52 -6.01 2.61
N GLU A 480 -6.78 -5.57 2.66
CA GLU A 480 -7.46 -4.93 1.53
C GLU A 480 -7.16 -3.42 1.40
N SER A 481 -6.31 -2.87 2.27
CA SER A 481 -5.73 -1.55 2.10
C SER A 481 -4.56 -1.54 1.10
N GLY A 482 -4.21 -2.70 0.54
CA GLY A 482 -3.24 -2.84 -0.53
C GLY A 482 -1.87 -3.32 -0.04
N PHE A 483 -0.83 -3.03 -0.82
CA PHE A 483 0.53 -3.49 -0.59
C PHE A 483 1.56 -2.61 -1.29
N GLY A 484 2.79 -2.63 -0.74
CA GLY A 484 3.85 -1.69 -1.05
C GLY A 484 3.95 -0.60 0.02
N ARG A 485 4.97 0.25 -0.08
CA ARG A 485 5.16 1.40 0.80
C ARG A 485 5.61 2.60 -0.03
N GLU A 486 5.22 3.79 0.39
CA GLU A 486 5.61 5.06 -0.20
C GLU A 486 6.34 5.92 0.83
N GLY A 487 7.53 6.42 0.48
CA GLY A 487 8.42 7.10 1.43
C GLY A 487 9.47 6.18 2.06
N GLY A 488 10.52 6.79 2.60
CA GLY A 488 11.66 6.10 3.20
C GLY A 488 12.48 5.27 2.21
N TRP A 489 13.45 4.52 2.74
CA TRP A 489 14.21 3.53 1.96
C TRP A 489 13.33 2.36 1.53
N GLU A 490 12.32 2.06 2.32
CA GLU A 490 11.36 0.98 2.14
C GLU A 490 10.60 1.16 0.82
N GLY A 491 10.14 2.38 0.52
CA GLY A 491 9.41 2.68 -0.72
C GLY A 491 10.28 2.69 -1.98
N LEU A 492 11.60 2.89 -1.86
CA LEU A 492 12.50 2.89 -3.02
C LEU A 492 12.66 1.51 -3.66
N SER A 493 12.59 0.45 -2.83
CA SER A 493 12.71 -0.93 -3.30
C SER A 493 11.68 -1.25 -4.40
N ALA A 494 10.46 -0.72 -4.26
CA ALA A 494 9.35 -0.90 -5.20
C ALA A 494 9.54 -0.17 -6.55
N TYR A 495 10.59 0.64 -6.70
CA TYR A 495 10.94 1.38 -7.91
C TYR A 495 12.26 0.89 -8.55
N THR A 496 12.78 -0.25 -8.10
CA THR A 496 14.02 -0.84 -8.61
C THR A 496 13.88 -2.33 -8.86
N LYS A 497 14.78 -2.87 -9.69
CA LYS A 497 14.99 -4.32 -9.86
C LYS A 497 16.46 -4.68 -9.66
N PRO A 498 16.78 -5.95 -9.37
CA PRO A 498 18.16 -6.42 -9.38
C PRO A 498 18.86 -6.10 -10.70
N ARG A 499 20.11 -5.65 -10.63
CA ARG A 499 20.98 -5.41 -11.79
C ARG A 499 21.26 -6.70 -12.57
N THR A 500 21.36 -7.81 -11.85
CA THR A 500 21.57 -9.15 -12.39
C THR A 500 20.39 -10.03 -12.02
N THR A 501 19.75 -10.64 -13.00
CA THR A 501 18.69 -11.63 -12.78
C THR A 501 19.29 -13.00 -12.47
N GLY A 502 18.64 -13.78 -11.62
CA GLY A 502 19.01 -15.16 -11.36
C GLY A 502 18.87 -16.04 -12.61
N LYS A 503 19.49 -17.22 -12.59
CA LYS A 503 19.34 -18.20 -13.67
C LYS A 503 17.92 -18.78 -13.63
N THR A 504 17.21 -18.69 -14.75
CA THR A 504 15.90 -19.35 -14.91
C THR A 504 16.01 -20.85 -14.67
N LEU A 505 15.14 -21.37 -13.82
CA LEU A 505 15.03 -22.76 -13.47
C LEU A 505 14.31 -23.53 -14.59
N PRO A 506 14.79 -24.74 -14.95
CA PRO A 506 14.12 -25.55 -15.95
C PRO A 506 12.78 -26.08 -15.42
N GLN A 507 11.77 -26.10 -16.29
CA GLN A 507 10.56 -26.89 -16.07
C GLN A 507 10.87 -28.36 -16.37
N ILE A 508 10.41 -29.27 -15.51
CA ILE A 508 10.76 -30.69 -15.60
C ILE A 508 9.49 -31.53 -15.52
N ALA A 509 9.23 -32.29 -16.58
CA ALA A 509 8.14 -33.26 -16.57
C ALA A 509 8.48 -34.43 -15.62
N PRO A 510 7.48 -34.96 -14.86
CA PRO A 510 7.67 -36.19 -14.11
C PRO A 510 8.15 -37.33 -15.03
N PHE A 511 9.05 -38.17 -14.54
CA PHE A 511 9.44 -39.37 -15.29
C PHE A 511 8.28 -40.36 -15.38
N GLU A 512 8.19 -41.05 -16.51
CA GLU A 512 7.25 -42.15 -16.74
C GLU A 512 7.94 -43.50 -16.55
N GLY A 513 7.18 -44.55 -16.25
CA GLY A 513 7.73 -45.88 -16.07
C GLY A 513 6.70 -47.00 -16.03
N ASP A 514 7.19 -48.20 -16.29
CA ASP A 514 6.42 -49.45 -16.35
C ASP A 514 6.98 -50.54 -15.43
N LYS A 515 8.10 -50.26 -14.73
CA LYS A 515 8.76 -51.22 -13.84
C LYS A 515 8.25 -51.08 -12.41
N GLY A 516 8.09 -52.22 -11.74
CA GLY A 516 7.74 -52.28 -10.32
C GLY A 516 8.83 -51.75 -9.38
N PRO A 517 8.55 -51.65 -8.07
CA PRO A 517 9.50 -51.13 -7.09
C PRO A 517 10.69 -52.08 -6.92
N SER A 518 11.90 -51.52 -6.80
CA SER A 518 13.13 -52.32 -6.64
C SER A 518 13.12 -53.18 -5.37
N ASP A 519 12.45 -52.70 -4.31
CA ASP A 519 12.50 -53.29 -2.97
C ASP A 519 11.23 -54.11 -2.66
N GLY A 520 10.36 -54.34 -3.65
CA GLY A 520 9.16 -55.18 -3.54
C GLY A 520 8.00 -54.60 -2.72
N ILE A 521 8.16 -53.43 -2.10
CA ILE A 521 7.13 -52.74 -1.31
C ILE A 521 6.80 -51.40 -1.97
N ASP A 522 5.51 -51.15 -2.19
CA ASP A 522 5.02 -49.82 -2.55
C ASP A 522 5.00 -48.90 -1.32
N ARG A 523 5.72 -47.78 -1.41
CA ARG A 523 5.79 -46.75 -0.37
C ARG A 523 5.00 -45.53 -0.82
N THR A 524 3.73 -45.47 -0.39
CA THR A 524 2.87 -44.30 -0.60
C THR A 524 3.13 -43.23 0.46
N ALA A 525 3.74 -42.12 0.05
CA ALA A 525 3.92 -40.94 0.87
C ALA A 525 2.59 -40.19 1.07
N LYS A 526 2.49 -39.49 2.21
CA LYS A 526 1.33 -38.71 2.66
C LYS A 526 1.57 -37.21 2.45
N LEU A 527 0.68 -36.39 2.99
CA LEU A 527 0.87 -34.94 3.18
C LEU A 527 1.38 -34.67 4.60
N TYR A 528 1.95 -33.48 4.85
CA TYR A 528 2.31 -33.03 6.20
C TYR A 528 1.50 -31.78 6.56
N ILE A 529 0.52 -31.92 7.46
CA ILE A 529 -0.39 -30.84 7.82
C ILE A 529 -0.58 -30.84 9.34
N GLY A 530 -0.39 -29.68 9.97
CA GLY A 530 -0.61 -29.54 11.42
C GLY A 530 0.28 -30.44 12.27
N GLY A 531 1.57 -30.55 11.91
CA GLY A 531 2.57 -31.30 12.69
C GLY A 531 2.45 -32.82 12.58
N LYS A 532 1.72 -33.35 11.59
CA LYS A 532 1.55 -34.79 11.40
C LYS A 532 1.35 -35.15 9.94
N GLN A 533 1.61 -36.42 9.62
CA GLN A 533 1.27 -36.95 8.31
C GLN A 533 -0.25 -37.19 8.19
N THR A 534 -0.85 -36.78 7.07
CA THR A 534 -2.26 -37.01 6.77
C THR A 534 -2.47 -37.54 5.35
N ARG A 535 -3.52 -38.34 5.15
CA ARG A 535 -3.92 -38.80 3.82
C ARG A 535 -4.43 -37.60 3.00
N PRO A 536 -4.26 -37.59 1.67
CA PRO A 536 -4.93 -36.62 0.83
C PRO A 536 -6.43 -36.84 0.94
N ASP A 537 -7.20 -35.76 1.08
CA ASP A 537 -8.66 -35.82 1.22
C ASP A 537 -9.32 -36.56 0.05
N GLY A 538 -8.82 -36.36 -1.17
CA GLY A 538 -9.31 -37.05 -2.37
C GLY A 538 -8.94 -38.53 -2.46
N GLY A 539 -8.03 -39.03 -1.60
CA GLY A 539 -7.60 -40.43 -1.57
C GLY A 539 -6.66 -40.86 -2.70
N TYR A 540 -6.37 -39.99 -3.67
CA TYR A 540 -5.51 -40.31 -4.81
C TYR A 540 -4.02 -40.09 -4.51
N SER A 541 -3.18 -40.93 -5.11
CA SER A 541 -1.73 -40.75 -5.19
C SER A 541 -1.25 -41.09 -6.60
N ALA A 542 -0.22 -40.40 -7.07
CA ALA A 542 0.42 -40.66 -8.36
C ALA A 542 1.74 -41.41 -8.18
N PRO A 543 2.09 -42.33 -9.10
CA PRO A 543 3.38 -42.99 -9.08
C PRO A 543 4.51 -42.00 -9.37
N VAL A 544 5.65 -42.19 -8.69
CA VAL A 544 6.87 -41.42 -8.91
C VAL A 544 7.92 -42.39 -9.45
N TYR A 545 8.41 -42.14 -10.66
CA TYR A 545 9.37 -42.99 -11.33
C TYR A 545 10.78 -42.38 -11.31
N ALA A 546 11.79 -43.25 -11.32
CA ALA A 546 13.14 -42.88 -11.69
C ALA A 546 13.26 -42.68 -13.20
N ARG A 547 14.32 -42.00 -13.63
CA ARG A 547 14.64 -41.78 -15.05
C ARG A 547 14.69 -43.05 -15.92
N ASN A 548 14.96 -44.21 -15.31
CA ASN A 548 15.03 -45.50 -16.00
C ASN A 548 13.69 -46.27 -16.01
N GLY A 549 12.60 -45.67 -15.54
CA GLY A 549 11.25 -46.22 -15.47
C GLY A 549 10.94 -47.06 -14.22
N THR A 550 11.86 -47.17 -13.25
CA THR A 550 11.64 -47.88 -11.98
C THR A 550 10.73 -47.09 -11.06
N LEU A 551 9.68 -47.72 -10.51
CA LEU A 551 8.80 -47.12 -9.50
C LEU A 551 9.58 -46.87 -8.19
N LEU A 552 9.61 -45.63 -7.73
CA LEU A 552 10.28 -45.22 -6.48
C LEU A 552 9.32 -45.15 -5.29
N GLY A 553 8.02 -45.02 -5.57
CA GLY A 553 6.94 -44.92 -4.61
C GLY A 553 5.77 -44.13 -5.21
N HIS A 554 4.86 -43.71 -4.34
CA HIS A 554 3.73 -42.86 -4.73
C HIS A 554 3.72 -41.57 -3.90
N ALA A 555 3.29 -40.46 -4.50
CA ALA A 555 3.06 -39.20 -3.82
C ALA A 555 1.57 -38.83 -3.85
N SER A 556 1.08 -38.30 -2.75
CA SER A 556 -0.32 -37.88 -2.61
C SER A 556 -0.68 -36.78 -3.62
N GLN A 557 -1.95 -36.73 -4.03
CA GLN A 557 -2.47 -35.70 -4.93
C GLN A 557 -3.37 -34.77 -4.12
N SER A 558 -2.80 -33.65 -3.67
CA SER A 558 -3.51 -32.69 -2.81
C SER A 558 -4.65 -32.02 -3.58
N ASN A 559 -5.75 -31.74 -2.89
CA ASN A 559 -6.89 -31.03 -3.43
C ASN A 559 -7.20 -29.74 -2.64
N ARG A 560 -8.31 -29.08 -3.00
CA ARG A 560 -8.78 -27.87 -2.32
C ARG A 560 -9.03 -28.05 -0.82
N LYS A 561 -9.47 -29.22 -0.36
CA LYS A 561 -9.65 -29.47 1.07
C LYS A 561 -8.33 -29.65 1.80
N ASP A 562 -7.32 -30.25 1.18
CA ASP A 562 -6.00 -30.32 1.78
C ASP A 562 -5.42 -28.91 1.99
N VAL A 563 -5.58 -28.00 1.01
CA VAL A 563 -5.22 -26.57 1.19
C VAL A 563 -5.98 -25.95 2.36
N ARG A 564 -7.29 -26.15 2.46
CA ARG A 564 -8.10 -25.63 3.58
C ARG A 564 -7.59 -26.14 4.93
N ASN A 565 -7.35 -27.44 5.06
CA ASN A 565 -6.88 -28.04 6.30
C ASN A 565 -5.50 -27.50 6.68
N ALA A 566 -4.64 -27.24 5.70
CA ALA A 566 -3.34 -26.59 5.92
C ALA A 566 -3.48 -25.14 6.39
N VAL A 567 -4.45 -24.38 5.86
CA VAL A 567 -4.72 -23.01 6.34
C VAL A 567 -5.29 -23.04 7.77
N GLU A 568 -6.24 -23.93 8.07
CA GLU A 568 -6.77 -24.12 9.43
C GLU A 568 -5.63 -24.43 10.42
N ALA A 569 -4.69 -25.30 10.04
CA ALA A 569 -3.50 -25.60 10.84
C ALA A 569 -2.57 -24.38 11.00
N ALA A 570 -2.32 -23.63 9.93
CA ALA A 570 -1.50 -22.42 9.95
C ALA A 570 -2.11 -21.32 10.85
N GLN A 571 -3.44 -21.22 10.90
CA GLN A 571 -4.12 -20.31 11.82
C GLN A 571 -4.10 -20.77 13.27
N ALA A 572 -4.23 -22.08 13.51
CA ALA A 572 -4.03 -22.64 14.85
C ALA A 572 -2.60 -22.35 15.38
N ALA A 573 -1.63 -22.23 14.47
CA ALA A 573 -0.23 -21.89 14.76
C ALA A 573 0.07 -20.38 14.81
N LYS A 574 -0.93 -19.48 14.88
CA LYS A 574 -0.72 -18.02 14.90
C LYS A 574 0.19 -17.51 16.03
N GLY A 575 0.38 -18.29 17.11
CA GLY A 575 1.34 -17.99 18.16
C GLY A 575 2.79 -17.91 17.68
N TRP A 576 3.14 -18.59 16.57
CA TRP A 576 4.47 -18.53 15.97
C TRP A 576 4.88 -17.12 15.55
N ALA A 577 3.94 -16.32 15.05
CA ALA A 577 4.18 -14.92 14.66
C ALA A 577 4.60 -14.02 15.83
N ARG A 578 4.30 -14.44 17.07
CA ARG A 578 4.62 -13.71 18.31
C ARG A 578 5.82 -14.30 19.06
N SER A 579 6.45 -15.34 18.51
CA SER A 579 7.67 -15.91 19.09
C SER A 579 8.83 -14.92 19.03
N THR A 580 9.85 -15.12 19.86
CA THR A 580 11.10 -14.37 19.74
C THR A 580 11.89 -14.83 18.52
N GLY A 581 12.68 -13.94 17.90
CA GLY A 581 13.59 -14.33 16.82
C GLY A 581 14.55 -15.44 17.26
N HIS A 582 15.00 -15.40 18.51
CA HIS A 582 15.87 -16.43 19.10
C HIS A 582 15.22 -17.83 19.10
N LEU A 583 13.95 -17.95 19.49
CA LEU A 583 13.25 -19.24 19.45
C LEU A 583 13.21 -19.78 18.01
N ARG A 584 12.88 -18.92 17.05
CA ARG A 584 12.81 -19.31 15.64
C ARG A 584 14.19 -19.71 15.09
N ALA A 585 15.24 -19.01 15.51
CA ALA A 585 16.62 -19.36 15.18
C ALA A 585 16.96 -20.77 15.68
N GLN A 586 16.66 -21.10 16.94
CA GLN A 586 16.90 -22.45 17.51
C GLN A 586 16.22 -23.54 16.68
N ILE A 587 14.93 -23.37 16.37
CA ILE A 587 14.19 -24.34 15.54
C ILE A 587 14.84 -24.49 14.15
N LEU A 588 15.24 -23.40 13.50
CA LEU A 588 15.93 -23.47 12.20
C LEU A 588 17.31 -24.14 12.28
N TYR A 589 18.07 -23.92 13.35
CA TYR A 589 19.31 -24.64 13.60
C TYR A 589 19.05 -26.14 13.75
N TYR A 590 18.03 -26.56 14.50
CA TYR A 590 17.68 -27.98 14.63
C TYR A 590 17.27 -28.60 13.30
N ILE A 591 16.52 -27.89 12.45
CA ILE A 591 16.20 -28.36 11.08
C ILE A 591 17.50 -28.56 10.28
N GLY A 592 18.42 -27.59 10.34
CA GLY A 592 19.73 -27.69 9.68
C GLY A 592 20.58 -28.86 10.18
N GLU A 593 20.67 -29.04 11.51
CA GLU A 593 21.41 -30.14 12.16
C GLU A 593 20.82 -31.51 11.84
N ASN A 594 19.49 -31.65 11.91
CA ASN A 594 18.81 -32.89 11.61
C ASN A 594 18.88 -33.24 10.11
N LEU A 595 18.83 -32.24 9.23
CA LEU A 595 19.08 -32.46 7.80
C LEU A 595 20.53 -32.88 7.55
N TYR A 596 21.50 -32.24 8.21
CA TYR A 596 22.91 -32.62 8.13
C TYR A 596 23.14 -34.06 8.61
N ALA A 597 22.49 -34.48 9.70
CA ALA A 597 22.58 -35.85 10.21
C ALA A 597 22.05 -36.91 9.23
N ARG A 598 21.18 -36.52 8.30
CA ARG A 598 20.60 -37.40 7.24
C ARG A 598 21.07 -37.02 5.84
N ALA A 599 22.17 -36.26 5.70
CA ALA A 599 22.60 -35.71 4.41
C ALA A 599 22.81 -36.79 3.33
N ASP A 600 23.48 -37.89 3.66
CA ASP A 600 23.73 -39.01 2.75
C ASP A 600 22.43 -39.66 2.24
N GLU A 601 21.40 -39.73 3.10
CA GLU A 601 20.09 -40.28 2.74
C GLU A 601 19.37 -39.38 1.73
N PHE A 602 19.37 -38.06 1.97
CA PHE A 602 18.78 -37.09 1.04
C PHE A 602 19.55 -37.04 -0.28
N GLU A 603 20.88 -37.12 -0.24
CA GLU A 603 21.69 -37.21 -1.46
C GLU A 603 21.30 -38.45 -2.28
N ALA A 604 21.25 -39.62 -1.66
CA ALA A 604 20.87 -40.86 -2.33
C ALA A 604 19.45 -40.78 -2.92
N ARG A 605 18.51 -40.18 -2.17
CA ARG A 605 17.14 -39.93 -2.65
C ARG A 605 17.12 -39.05 -3.89
N LEU A 606 17.81 -37.90 -3.85
CA LEU A 606 17.86 -36.93 -4.95
C LEU A 606 18.53 -37.52 -6.20
N ASN A 607 19.65 -38.21 -6.03
CA ASN A 607 20.34 -38.89 -7.14
C ASN A 607 19.41 -39.90 -7.83
N THR A 608 18.61 -40.63 -7.04
CA THR A 608 17.64 -41.60 -7.55
C THR A 608 16.46 -40.92 -8.28
N LEU A 609 15.92 -39.85 -7.70
CA LEU A 609 14.81 -39.08 -8.29
C LEU A 609 15.20 -38.43 -9.61
N GLN A 610 16.38 -37.79 -9.67
CA GLN A 610 16.82 -36.97 -10.81
C GLN A 610 17.60 -37.78 -11.86
N GLY A 611 18.03 -39.01 -11.54
CA GLY A 611 18.83 -39.85 -12.42
C GLY A 611 20.28 -39.38 -12.60
N GLY A 612 20.88 -38.83 -11.53
CA GLY A 612 22.25 -38.26 -11.49
C GLY A 612 23.13 -38.86 -10.38
N ARG A 613 24.36 -38.34 -10.23
CA ARG A 613 25.34 -38.74 -9.18
C ARG A 613 25.99 -37.55 -8.47
N THR A 614 25.37 -36.37 -8.52
CA THR A 614 25.98 -35.11 -8.06
C THR A 614 24.98 -34.24 -7.28
N SER A 615 24.07 -34.84 -6.51
CA SER A 615 23.08 -34.11 -5.70
C SER A 615 23.60 -33.69 -4.32
N ALA A 616 24.83 -34.08 -3.94
CA ALA A 616 25.49 -33.65 -2.69
C ALA A 616 25.50 -32.13 -2.50
N GLN A 617 25.72 -31.38 -3.59
CA GLN A 617 25.75 -29.92 -3.55
C GLN A 617 24.37 -29.33 -3.20
N GLU A 618 23.28 -29.91 -3.70
CA GLU A 618 21.92 -29.44 -3.38
C GLU A 618 21.60 -29.63 -1.90
N VAL A 619 22.00 -30.76 -1.31
CA VAL A 619 21.83 -31.02 0.13
C VAL A 619 22.65 -30.03 0.95
N LYS A 620 23.92 -29.82 0.58
CA LYS A 620 24.79 -28.84 1.23
C LYS A 620 24.20 -27.43 1.17
N ASP A 621 23.78 -26.98 0.00
CA ASP A 621 23.19 -25.65 -0.18
C ASP A 621 21.88 -25.50 0.62
N SER A 622 21.12 -26.58 0.78
CA SER A 622 19.90 -26.59 1.61
C SER A 622 20.22 -26.42 3.09
N ILE A 623 21.26 -27.10 3.58
CA ILE A 623 21.76 -26.96 4.96
C ILE A 623 22.28 -25.54 5.18
N ASP A 624 23.07 -25.00 4.25
CA ASP A 624 23.58 -23.62 4.32
C ASP A 624 22.44 -22.59 4.29
N ALA A 625 21.38 -22.82 3.51
CA ALA A 625 20.20 -21.97 3.48
C ALA A 625 19.44 -21.98 4.82
N LEU A 626 19.32 -23.14 5.48
CA LEU A 626 18.72 -23.26 6.81
C LEU A 626 19.52 -22.50 7.86
N PHE A 627 20.84 -22.69 7.90
CA PHE A 627 21.70 -21.96 8.84
C PHE A 627 21.74 -20.47 8.57
N THR A 628 21.68 -20.06 7.30
CA THR A 628 21.59 -18.64 6.92
C THR A 628 20.26 -18.04 7.40
N ALA A 629 19.13 -18.73 7.20
CA ALA A 629 17.84 -18.28 7.70
C ALA A 629 17.79 -18.25 9.24
N ALA A 630 18.38 -19.24 9.91
CA ALA A 630 18.54 -19.27 11.36
C ALA A 630 19.31 -18.06 11.87
N ALA A 631 20.39 -17.68 11.17
CA ALA A 631 21.18 -16.50 11.49
C ALA A 631 20.37 -15.19 11.36
N TRP A 632 19.48 -15.09 10.38
CA TRP A 632 18.64 -13.91 10.13
C TRP A 632 17.43 -13.78 11.06
N ALA A 633 16.95 -14.87 11.67
CA ALA A 633 15.70 -14.92 12.42
C ALA A 633 15.58 -13.87 13.55
N ASP A 634 16.71 -13.41 14.09
CA ASP A 634 16.84 -12.39 15.14
C ASP A 634 17.77 -11.21 14.77
N LYS A 635 18.08 -11.03 13.47
CA LYS A 635 19.02 -9.98 12.98
C LYS A 635 18.46 -9.13 11.84
N TYR A 636 17.18 -9.29 11.50
CA TYR A 636 16.52 -8.48 10.48
C TYR A 636 15.85 -7.27 11.11
N ASP A 637 16.68 -6.30 11.54
CA ASP A 637 16.25 -5.18 12.37
C ASP A 637 15.31 -4.20 11.65
N GLY A 638 14.41 -3.60 12.43
CA GLY A 638 13.68 -2.41 12.02
C GLY A 638 14.60 -1.19 11.87
N GLN A 639 14.05 -0.08 11.38
CA GLN A 639 14.79 1.18 11.22
C GLN A 639 14.12 2.30 12.03
N ALA A 640 14.92 3.16 12.65
CA ALA A 640 14.42 4.37 13.30
C ALA A 640 14.65 5.57 12.38
N HIS A 641 13.57 6.22 11.97
CA HIS A 641 13.62 7.39 11.09
C HIS A 641 13.54 8.67 11.90
N GLY A 642 14.60 9.48 11.82
CA GLY A 642 14.58 10.85 12.31
C GLY A 642 13.68 11.70 11.42
N VAL A 643 12.68 12.35 12.04
CA VAL A 643 11.63 13.12 11.35
C VAL A 643 11.64 14.56 11.86
N PRO A 644 11.32 15.57 11.02
CA PRO A 644 11.36 16.99 11.42
C PRO A 644 10.14 17.42 12.25
N ILE A 645 9.58 16.49 13.01
CA ILE A 645 8.39 16.65 13.87
C ILE A 645 8.73 15.97 15.19
N ARG A 646 8.20 16.47 16.32
CA ARG A 646 8.44 15.89 17.64
C ARG A 646 8.13 14.38 17.64
N GLY A 647 9.17 13.56 17.77
CA GLY A 647 9.05 12.11 17.82
C GLY A 647 10.04 11.38 16.91
N VAL A 648 9.83 10.08 16.77
CA VAL A 648 10.56 9.21 15.85
C VAL A 648 9.58 8.23 15.21
N ALA A 649 9.81 7.88 13.94
CA ALA A 649 9.04 6.83 13.26
C ALA A 649 9.85 5.54 13.23
N LEU A 650 9.38 4.50 13.92
CA LEU A 650 10.00 3.19 13.99
C LEU A 650 9.43 2.29 12.89
N ALA A 651 10.16 2.09 11.80
CA ALA A 651 9.83 1.16 10.73
C ALA A 651 10.15 -0.28 11.14
N MET A 652 9.23 -0.90 11.88
CA MET A 652 9.33 -2.26 12.39
C MET A 652 9.10 -3.28 11.26
N LYS A 653 9.81 -4.41 11.33
CA LYS A 653 9.59 -5.56 10.44
C LYS A 653 8.65 -6.54 11.14
N GLU A 654 7.52 -6.84 10.50
CA GLU A 654 6.53 -7.80 11.01
C GLU A 654 6.33 -8.96 10.05
N PRO A 655 5.91 -10.14 10.53
CA PRO A 655 5.55 -11.25 9.63
C PRO A 655 4.41 -10.83 8.69
N THR A 656 4.45 -11.33 7.46
CA THR A 656 3.32 -11.19 6.51
C THR A 656 2.09 -11.96 6.99
N GLY A 657 2.30 -13.15 7.58
CA GLY A 657 1.23 -13.97 8.14
C GLY A 657 1.27 -15.42 7.66
N VAL A 658 0.22 -15.87 6.97
CA VAL A 658 0.15 -17.17 6.29
C VAL A 658 0.59 -17.01 4.84
N ILE A 659 1.64 -17.75 4.46
CA ILE A 659 2.20 -17.74 3.12
C ILE A 659 1.93 -19.09 2.46
N ALA A 660 1.38 -19.10 1.24
CA ALA A 660 1.36 -20.29 0.40
C ALA A 660 2.42 -20.17 -0.69
N ALA A 661 3.17 -21.23 -0.96
CA ALA A 661 4.28 -21.20 -1.91
C ALA A 661 4.29 -22.44 -2.80
N LEU A 662 4.37 -22.26 -4.12
CA LEU A 662 4.59 -23.33 -5.08
C LEU A 662 6.09 -23.40 -5.39
N CYS A 663 6.73 -24.51 -5.02
CA CYS A 663 8.15 -24.74 -5.20
C CYS A 663 8.49 -24.97 -6.68
N PRO A 664 9.74 -24.73 -7.11
CA PRO A 664 10.18 -25.09 -8.45
C PRO A 664 10.22 -26.62 -8.66
N ASP A 665 10.15 -27.02 -9.92
CA ASP A 665 10.37 -28.41 -10.34
C ASP A 665 11.81 -28.87 -10.03
N ALA A 666 12.77 -28.05 -10.46
CA ALA A 666 14.19 -28.25 -10.21
C ALA A 666 14.53 -28.00 -8.74
N HIS A 667 15.63 -28.58 -8.27
CA HIS A 667 16.09 -28.44 -6.89
C HIS A 667 15.01 -28.81 -5.86
N PRO A 668 14.47 -30.04 -5.89
CA PRO A 668 13.30 -30.41 -5.10
C PRO A 668 13.49 -30.34 -3.58
N LEU A 669 14.73 -30.37 -3.08
CA LEU A 669 15.02 -30.08 -1.68
C LEU A 669 15.35 -28.59 -1.48
N LEU A 670 16.34 -28.07 -2.22
CA LEU A 670 16.83 -26.70 -2.02
C LEU A 670 15.76 -25.65 -2.32
N GLY A 671 14.94 -25.85 -3.35
CA GLY A 671 13.83 -24.96 -3.68
C GLY A 671 12.78 -24.90 -2.58
N LEU A 672 12.44 -26.05 -1.97
CA LEU A 672 11.53 -26.10 -0.82
C LEU A 672 12.12 -25.36 0.38
N VAL A 673 13.38 -25.68 0.72
CA VAL A 673 14.07 -25.10 1.88
C VAL A 673 14.28 -23.59 1.72
N SER A 674 14.64 -23.13 0.52
CA SER A 674 14.90 -21.71 0.23
C SER A 674 13.66 -20.83 0.37
N LEU A 675 12.45 -21.39 0.21
CA LEU A 675 11.20 -20.67 0.46
C LEU A 675 10.74 -20.82 1.91
N MET A 676 10.84 -22.04 2.46
CA MET A 676 10.40 -22.36 3.81
C MET A 676 11.19 -21.62 4.89
N ALA A 677 12.52 -21.75 4.87
CA ALA A 677 13.39 -21.34 5.96
C ALA A 677 13.32 -19.82 6.25
N PRO A 678 13.50 -18.91 5.27
CA PRO A 678 13.38 -17.47 5.53
C PRO A 678 11.95 -17.04 5.90
N ALA A 679 10.91 -17.70 5.35
CA ALA A 679 9.54 -17.39 5.72
C ALA A 679 9.29 -17.65 7.21
N ILE A 680 9.64 -18.84 7.71
CA ILE A 680 9.45 -19.17 9.13
C ILE A 680 10.44 -18.43 10.03
N ALA A 681 11.65 -18.08 9.55
CA ALA A 681 12.60 -17.23 10.27
C ALA A 681 12.00 -15.86 10.62
N MET A 682 11.19 -15.31 9.71
CA MET A 682 10.47 -14.05 9.90
C MET A 682 9.12 -14.20 10.62
N GLY A 683 8.82 -15.36 11.20
CA GLY A 683 7.61 -15.59 11.99
C GLY A 683 6.36 -15.95 11.19
N ASN A 684 6.49 -16.24 9.89
CA ASN A 684 5.36 -16.67 9.07
C ASN A 684 5.04 -18.15 9.29
N ARG A 685 3.80 -18.52 8.99
CA ARG A 685 3.40 -19.93 8.81
C ARG A 685 3.29 -20.20 7.33
N ILE A 686 3.79 -21.33 6.85
CA ILE A 686 3.91 -21.60 5.42
C ILE A 686 3.21 -22.90 4.98
N ILE A 687 2.61 -22.85 3.79
CA ILE A 687 1.99 -23.98 3.09
C ILE A 687 2.71 -24.15 1.75
N LEU A 688 3.45 -25.24 1.59
CA LEU A 688 4.31 -25.47 0.43
C LEU A 688 3.68 -26.52 -0.50
N GLY A 689 3.47 -26.19 -1.77
CA GLY A 689 3.39 -27.19 -2.84
C GLY A 689 4.81 -27.61 -3.21
N ALA A 690 5.22 -28.83 -2.85
CA ALA A 690 6.55 -29.36 -3.15
C ALA A 690 6.72 -29.64 -4.65
N SER A 691 7.99 -29.74 -5.12
CA SER A 691 8.31 -30.08 -6.52
C SER A 691 7.39 -31.18 -7.09
N GLN A 692 6.65 -30.83 -8.15
CA GLN A 692 5.72 -31.72 -8.81
C GLN A 692 6.39 -32.98 -9.41
N PRO A 693 7.53 -32.89 -10.13
CA PRO A 693 8.20 -34.08 -10.67
C PRO A 693 8.94 -34.90 -9.61
N PHE A 694 9.41 -34.28 -8.53
CA PHE A 694 10.28 -34.94 -7.54
C PHE A 694 9.81 -34.75 -6.08
N PRO A 695 8.56 -35.11 -5.74
CA PRO A 695 7.96 -34.77 -4.44
C PRO A 695 8.55 -35.56 -3.26
N LEU A 696 9.22 -36.70 -3.52
CA LEU A 696 9.64 -37.61 -2.45
C LEU A 696 10.78 -37.04 -1.56
N ALA A 697 11.56 -36.08 -2.06
CA ALA A 697 12.53 -35.37 -1.22
C ALA A 697 11.83 -34.55 -0.13
N ALA A 698 10.74 -33.86 -0.48
CA ALA A 698 9.92 -33.13 0.47
C ALA A 698 9.22 -34.05 1.47
N THR A 699 8.81 -35.25 1.05
CA THR A 699 8.15 -36.21 1.95
C THR A 699 9.11 -36.84 2.96
N ASP A 700 10.37 -37.07 2.58
CA ASP A 700 11.40 -37.52 3.51
C ASP A 700 11.75 -36.41 4.54
N PHE A 701 11.57 -35.15 4.15
CA PHE A 701 11.76 -33.97 5.01
C PHE A 701 10.73 -33.86 6.15
N TYR A 702 9.60 -34.58 6.09
CA TYR A 702 8.60 -34.58 7.17
C TYR A 702 9.18 -35.02 8.50
N GLN A 703 10.08 -36.01 8.48
CA GLN A 703 10.73 -36.49 9.70
C GLN A 703 11.75 -35.46 10.22
N ILE A 704 12.38 -34.68 9.35
CA ILE A 704 13.26 -33.57 9.78
C ILE A 704 12.43 -32.55 10.57
N LEU A 705 11.25 -32.17 10.07
CA LEU A 705 10.35 -31.24 10.76
C LEU A 705 9.92 -31.77 12.14
N ASP A 706 9.53 -33.04 12.20
CA ASP A 706 9.11 -33.71 13.44
C ASP A 706 10.25 -33.78 14.48
N THR A 707 11.44 -34.16 14.04
CA THR A 707 12.63 -34.30 14.91
C THR A 707 13.19 -32.96 15.36
N SER A 708 12.84 -31.87 14.66
CA SER A 708 13.31 -30.51 14.96
C SER A 708 12.32 -29.71 15.80
N ASP A 709 11.29 -30.38 16.34
CA ASP A 709 10.24 -29.78 17.17
C ASP A 709 9.55 -28.58 16.49
N VAL A 710 9.39 -28.62 15.17
CA VAL A 710 8.68 -27.57 14.43
C VAL A 710 7.23 -27.53 14.92
N PRO A 711 6.73 -26.40 15.47
CA PRO A 711 5.38 -26.37 16.02
C PRO A 711 4.33 -26.70 14.95
N ALA A 712 3.34 -27.49 15.36
CA ALA A 712 2.27 -27.96 14.48
C ALA A 712 1.62 -26.79 13.73
N GLY A 713 1.61 -26.86 12.40
CA GLY A 713 1.00 -25.85 11.52
C GLY A 713 1.93 -24.73 11.06
N VAL A 714 3.14 -24.62 11.61
CA VAL A 714 4.14 -23.62 11.15
C VAL A 714 4.64 -23.95 9.75
N VAL A 715 4.92 -25.23 9.48
CA VAL A 715 5.25 -25.74 8.15
C VAL A 715 4.22 -26.81 7.77
N ASN A 716 3.58 -26.63 6.61
CA ASN A 716 2.68 -27.59 6.01
C ASN A 716 3.15 -27.87 4.58
N ILE A 717 3.20 -29.14 4.18
CA ILE A 717 3.69 -29.55 2.86
C ILE A 717 2.63 -30.38 2.16
N LEU A 718 2.26 -29.89 0.99
CA LEU A 718 1.38 -30.51 0.01
C LEU A 718 2.20 -31.09 -1.14
N THR A 719 1.71 -32.17 -1.73
CA THR A 719 2.25 -32.78 -2.95
C THR A 719 1.15 -32.90 -4.00
N GLY A 720 1.52 -32.96 -5.28
CA GLY A 720 0.56 -33.04 -6.38
C GLY A 720 0.72 -31.89 -7.38
N PRO A 721 -0.16 -31.81 -8.38
CA PRO A 721 -0.01 -30.92 -9.51
C PRO A 721 -0.33 -29.47 -9.10
N HIS A 722 0.57 -28.56 -9.47
CA HIS A 722 0.51 -27.17 -9.01
C HIS A 722 -0.65 -26.38 -9.61
N ASP A 723 -1.08 -26.70 -10.83
CA ASP A 723 -2.25 -26.12 -11.48
C ASP A 723 -3.56 -26.41 -10.71
N ALA A 724 -3.66 -27.56 -10.04
CA ALA A 724 -4.80 -27.91 -9.17
C ALA A 724 -4.82 -27.14 -7.84
N LEU A 725 -3.66 -26.61 -7.40
CA LEU A 725 -3.51 -25.90 -6.13
C LEU A 725 -3.51 -24.37 -6.30
N ALA A 726 -2.94 -23.87 -7.40
CA ALA A 726 -2.63 -22.46 -7.62
C ALA A 726 -3.85 -21.54 -7.44
N ASP A 727 -4.96 -21.81 -8.13
CA ASP A 727 -6.17 -20.99 -8.04
C ASP A 727 -6.77 -21.01 -6.63
N THR A 728 -6.78 -22.18 -5.98
CA THR A 728 -7.28 -22.31 -4.60
C THR A 728 -6.45 -21.48 -3.63
N MET A 729 -5.11 -21.61 -3.68
CA MET A 729 -4.21 -20.84 -2.81
C MET A 729 -4.34 -19.34 -3.08
N ALA A 730 -4.39 -18.95 -4.36
CA ALA A 730 -4.53 -17.57 -4.79
C ALA A 730 -5.85 -16.93 -4.35
N ARG A 731 -6.97 -17.66 -4.36
CA ARG A 731 -8.28 -17.13 -3.97
C ARG A 731 -8.59 -17.24 -2.49
N HIS A 732 -7.85 -18.05 -1.73
CA HIS A 732 -8.13 -18.26 -0.31
C HIS A 732 -8.12 -16.93 0.45
N MET A 733 -9.20 -16.62 1.17
CA MET A 733 -9.35 -15.33 1.87
C MET A 733 -8.45 -15.22 3.10
N ASP A 734 -7.99 -16.36 3.60
CA ASP A 734 -7.22 -16.48 4.84
C ASP A 734 -5.75 -16.87 4.60
N ILE A 735 -5.25 -16.54 3.39
CA ILE A 735 -3.83 -16.55 3.03
C ILE A 735 -3.42 -15.09 2.79
N ASP A 736 -2.30 -14.68 3.35
CA ASP A 736 -1.81 -13.28 3.31
C ASP A 736 -0.84 -13.03 2.14
N ALA A 737 -0.16 -14.07 1.65
CA ALA A 737 0.66 -14.01 0.45
C ALA A 737 0.74 -15.34 -0.31
N VAL A 738 0.89 -15.26 -1.64
CA VAL A 738 1.16 -16.42 -2.51
C VAL A 738 2.46 -16.24 -3.29
N TRP A 739 3.37 -17.20 -3.15
CA TRP A 739 4.63 -17.25 -3.87
C TRP A 739 4.58 -18.36 -4.92
N SER A 740 5.19 -18.14 -6.09
CA SER A 740 5.31 -19.18 -7.10
C SER A 740 6.64 -19.12 -7.82
N PHE A 741 7.36 -20.23 -7.73
CA PHE A 741 8.60 -20.53 -8.44
C PHE A 741 8.43 -21.72 -9.39
N SER A 742 7.17 -22.12 -9.59
CA SER A 742 6.71 -23.18 -10.48
C SER A 742 6.55 -22.64 -11.92
N ASP A 743 5.90 -23.42 -12.79
CA ASP A 743 5.50 -23.04 -14.16
C ASP A 743 5.02 -21.57 -14.24
N PRO A 744 5.71 -20.72 -15.04
CA PRO A 744 5.30 -19.34 -15.30
C PRO A 744 3.88 -19.20 -15.82
N ALA A 745 3.31 -20.24 -16.47
CA ALA A 745 1.92 -20.26 -16.93
C ALA A 745 0.91 -20.08 -15.79
N LEU A 746 1.29 -20.40 -14.54
CA LEU A 746 0.44 -20.19 -13.36
C LEU A 746 0.36 -18.71 -12.94
N SER A 747 1.22 -17.85 -13.48
CA SER A 747 1.31 -16.45 -13.10
C SER A 747 -0.04 -15.75 -13.21
N GLU A 748 -0.68 -15.80 -14.38
CA GLU A 748 -1.98 -15.14 -14.59
C GLU A 748 -3.04 -15.63 -13.58
N THR A 749 -3.18 -16.94 -13.41
CA THR A 749 -4.13 -17.57 -12.46
C THR A 749 -3.91 -17.07 -11.04
N ILE A 750 -2.65 -17.07 -10.57
CA ILE A 750 -2.30 -16.64 -9.22
C ILE A 750 -2.56 -15.14 -9.05
N ARG A 751 -2.08 -14.33 -10.01
CA ARG A 751 -2.21 -12.88 -9.95
C ARG A 751 -3.68 -12.44 -9.98
N LYS A 752 -4.51 -13.08 -10.79
CA LYS A 752 -5.95 -12.83 -10.88
C LYS A 752 -6.69 -13.32 -9.63
N GLY A 753 -6.38 -14.53 -9.15
CA GLY A 753 -6.97 -15.07 -7.93
C GLY A 753 -6.67 -14.23 -6.68
N SER A 754 -5.47 -13.65 -6.61
CA SER A 754 -5.04 -12.80 -5.48
C SER A 754 -5.88 -11.54 -5.28
N ALA A 755 -6.60 -11.10 -6.32
CA ALA A 755 -7.52 -9.98 -6.22
C ALA A 755 -8.68 -10.24 -5.24
N SER A 756 -8.89 -11.47 -4.75
CA SER A 756 -9.97 -11.83 -3.81
C SER A 756 -9.86 -11.19 -2.42
N ASN A 757 -8.65 -10.99 -1.91
CA ASN A 757 -8.37 -10.25 -0.66
C ASN A 757 -7.17 -9.31 -0.81
N LEU A 758 -6.71 -9.08 -2.06
CA LEU A 758 -5.53 -8.29 -2.39
C LEU A 758 -4.24 -8.77 -1.71
N LYS A 759 -4.15 -10.07 -1.38
CA LYS A 759 -2.93 -10.69 -0.87
C LYS A 759 -1.72 -10.38 -1.75
N ARG A 760 -0.55 -10.31 -1.14
CA ARG A 760 0.70 -10.13 -1.86
C ARG A 760 0.97 -11.34 -2.75
N THR A 761 1.60 -11.08 -3.89
CA THR A 761 2.07 -12.15 -4.79
C THR A 761 3.54 -11.94 -5.12
N TRP A 762 4.27 -13.03 -5.20
CA TRP A 762 5.65 -13.01 -5.69
C TRP A 762 5.85 -14.19 -6.64
N ILE A 763 6.15 -13.89 -7.89
CA ILE A 763 6.25 -14.89 -8.95
C ILE A 763 7.57 -14.66 -9.66
N ASP A 764 8.43 -15.65 -9.63
CA ASP A 764 9.77 -15.61 -10.22
C ASP A 764 10.09 -16.97 -10.84
N THR A 765 11.08 -17.01 -11.70
CA THR A 765 11.54 -18.24 -12.36
C THR A 765 12.95 -18.65 -11.93
N SER A 766 13.55 -17.91 -11.01
CA SER A 766 14.89 -18.15 -10.48
C SER A 766 14.85 -18.45 -8.98
N LEU A 767 15.84 -19.17 -8.45
CA LEU A 767 15.96 -19.34 -7.00
C LEU A 767 16.18 -17.95 -6.36
N PRO A 768 15.41 -17.58 -5.34
CA PRO A 768 15.51 -16.26 -4.77
C PRO A 768 16.73 -16.14 -3.87
N THR A 769 17.23 -14.90 -3.73
CA THR A 769 18.24 -14.64 -2.70
C THR A 769 17.61 -14.60 -1.31
N ILE A 770 18.44 -14.77 -0.26
CA ILE A 770 17.97 -14.61 1.11
C ILE A 770 17.37 -13.21 1.37
N ARG A 771 17.92 -12.15 0.76
CA ARG A 771 17.40 -10.79 0.96
C ARG A 771 16.02 -10.60 0.33
N ASP A 772 15.80 -11.18 -0.85
CA ASP A 772 14.52 -11.09 -1.53
C ASP A 772 13.43 -11.83 -0.75
N THR A 773 13.73 -13.03 -0.24
CA THR A 773 12.78 -13.80 0.59
C THR A 773 12.46 -13.12 1.92
N LEU A 774 13.46 -12.54 2.62
CA LEU A 774 13.20 -11.77 3.85
C LEU A 774 12.29 -10.56 3.59
N THR A 775 12.49 -9.86 2.48
CA THR A 775 11.62 -8.74 2.06
C THR A 775 10.21 -9.22 1.72
N ALA A 776 10.09 -10.33 0.97
CA ALA A 776 8.81 -10.93 0.62
C ALA A 776 8.06 -11.49 1.85
N ALA A 777 8.79 -11.90 2.89
CA ALA A 777 8.27 -12.50 4.12
C ALA A 777 7.88 -11.49 5.19
N THR A 778 8.18 -10.20 5.00
CA THR A 778 7.95 -9.15 6.01
C THR A 778 7.04 -8.05 5.49
N GLU A 779 6.25 -7.49 6.41
CA GLU A 779 5.60 -6.19 6.28
C GLU A 779 6.40 -5.13 7.03
N VAL A 780 6.26 -3.87 6.60
CA VAL A 780 6.80 -2.73 7.35
C VAL A 780 5.66 -2.03 8.08
N LYS A 781 5.77 -1.91 9.40
CA LYS A 781 4.86 -1.09 10.22
C LYS A 781 5.62 0.09 10.80
N ASN A 782 5.21 1.31 10.46
CA ASN A 782 5.77 2.53 11.02
C ASN A 782 5.02 2.91 12.30
N ILE A 783 5.68 2.79 13.45
CA ILE A 783 5.15 3.20 14.75
C ILE A 783 5.75 4.54 15.13
N TRP A 784 4.93 5.57 15.17
CA TRP A 784 5.33 6.92 15.60
C TRP A 784 5.14 7.04 17.10
N ILE A 785 6.22 7.42 17.79
CA ILE A 785 6.23 7.59 19.24
C ILE A 785 6.81 8.95 19.62
N PRO A 786 6.37 9.52 20.76
CA PRO A 786 7.05 10.65 21.36
C PRO A 786 8.51 10.31 21.67
N TYR A 787 9.41 11.22 21.34
CA TYR A 787 10.84 11.14 21.65
C TYR A 787 11.35 12.54 21.94
N GLY A 788 12.19 12.69 22.97
CA GLY A 788 12.80 13.96 23.32
C GLY A 788 14.06 14.19 22.49
N GLU A 789 14.13 15.34 21.82
CA GLU A 789 15.37 15.82 21.19
C GLU A 789 16.29 16.50 22.21
#